data_AF-A0A1M5FAJ3-F1
#
_entry.id   AF-A0A1M5FAJ3-F1
#
_cell.length_a   1.000
_cell.length_b   1.000
_cell.length_c   1.000
_cell.angle_alpha   90.00
_cell.angle_beta   90.00
_cell.angle_gamma   90.00
#
_symmetry.space_group_name_H-M   'P 1'
#
loop_
_entity.id
_entity.type
_entity.pdbx_description
1 polymer ?
#
loop_
_entity_poly.entity_id
_entity_poly.type
_entity_poly.pdbx_seq_one_letter_code
_entity_poly.pdbx_strand_id
1 'polypeptide(L)'
;MIQKETRRNLVLAGLEPLIITPESVFVNIGERTNVTGSRKFLRLIKEEKYEEALSIAKEQVEGGAQIIDINMDEGMLDGEYAMTKFLNLIAAEPDISRVPIMIDSSKWEIIEAGLKVVQGKSVVNSISLKEGEEAFIHHAKLIKRYGAAVIIMAFDETGQADNYERRVEICQRSYDILVNKVGFPAQDIIFDLNIFPVATGMEEHRLNALDFFRGTKWVRENLPHAHISGGVSNVSFSFRGNDTVREAMHSVFLYHAIQNGMTMGIVNPEMLSIYDEIPKDLLERVEDVILNRRDDATERLLDFAENVKGDTKSIEKAIQEWRSGTIQERLTHSLVKGVDEFIEIDVEEARQAASKPIEVIEINLMAGMNVVGDLFGSGKMFLPQVVKSARVMKKAVAYLLPYINQAPPAPKGGAKSSQHWETADPLNYNLLKEFAKRMRNQPTDAEKMLWNVLSGKGMEGFKFRRQHIIGNFIAEFICLKKNLIIEVDGSIHQLPENKISDNERTKWLNNEGYQVIRFTNNEVLLELEKVLNKISELLIAPPSGAGGAGKILMATVKGDVHDIGKNIVSVVLACNNYEIVDLGVMVAPEKIIAAAIEHNVDIIGLSGLITPSLDEMVYLAKELDKRGLKIPIMIGGATTSRAHTAVKIAPQYRETVIHVNDASRAVTVAGSLLNKDKKIYASDIRAEYDAFRETFLNRSRDKNFLTIEQARKNKLQLDWENYNPMKPNFIGTKTIEVDLDVLVPYIDWTPFFRTWQLFGKYPAILTDEVVGEQATSVFVDAQDMLKVILKEKKLTAKGIYGIFPANQVNDDDIEIYEAPPAPEGGATELVKKQSWETASPILYDVLKENAKEMRNKPTEAEKMLWNVLSNKGIEGFKFRRQHIIGDYIVDFLCLEKRLIIELDGSIHSLPEQIEHDKERTIWLESKGFKVFRYTNKEVLNNLFETIQSIGKQLSTNMIVPPSGVRGLFLTLRQQSQKTKGAPNIALADFIAPKDSGKIDYMGCFCVTTGFGVDEWAAEFEKDLDDYSSIMVKALADRFAEAFAEYLHEKIRKEIWGYAVDENLSTEAMIEEVYKGIRPAPGYPACPDHLEKPTIWKLLNVEEEIGVTLTESMAMWPASSVSGYYFGNPESKYFGLGKIKEDQVIDYAKRRSVPTEVATKWLSPNIAD
;
A
#
# COMPACT_ATOMS: atom_id res chain seq x y z
N MET A 1 -3.91 53.85 -9.09
CA MET A 1 -4.22 52.44 -8.75
C MET A 1 -4.33 51.67 -10.06
N ILE A 2 -3.23 51.08 -10.52
CA ILE A 2 -3.26 50.15 -11.66
C ILE A 2 -3.71 48.81 -11.05
N GLN A 3 -4.86 48.29 -11.46
CA GLN A 3 -5.27 46.94 -11.08
C GLN A 3 -4.13 45.99 -11.50
N LYS A 4 -3.50 45.31 -10.54
CA LYS A 4 -2.70 44.12 -10.83
C LYS A 4 -3.66 43.10 -11.42
N GLU A 5 -3.69 42.99 -12.75
CA GLU A 5 -4.34 41.85 -13.41
C GLU A 5 -3.71 40.58 -12.84
N THR A 6 -4.52 39.80 -12.11
CA THR A 6 -4.15 38.48 -11.63
C THR A 6 -3.77 37.62 -12.83
N ARG A 7 -2.50 37.18 -12.88
CA ARG A 7 -1.97 36.32 -13.95
C ARG A 7 -2.84 35.06 -14.05
N ARG A 8 -3.47 34.81 -15.20
CA ARG A 8 -4.21 33.56 -15.44
C ARG A 8 -3.21 32.41 -15.58
N ASN A 9 -3.45 31.30 -14.89
CA ASN A 9 -2.58 30.12 -14.85
C ASN A 9 -2.82 29.22 -16.07
N LEU A 10 -1.76 28.55 -16.56
CA LEU A 10 -1.90 27.46 -17.53
C LEU A 10 -2.50 26.25 -16.80
N VAL A 11 -3.60 25.74 -17.33
CA VAL A 11 -4.29 24.55 -16.79
C VAL A 11 -4.32 23.50 -17.88
N LEU A 12 -3.72 22.35 -17.60
CA LEU A 12 -3.72 21.14 -18.41
C LEU A 12 -4.42 20.02 -17.61
N ALA A 13 -4.83 18.94 -18.26
CA ALA A 13 -5.44 17.82 -17.53
C ALA A 13 -5.26 16.49 -18.26
N GLY A 14 -4.95 15.44 -17.50
CA GLY A 14 -5.29 14.05 -17.85
C GLY A 14 -6.60 13.67 -17.14
N LEU A 15 -6.57 12.64 -16.29
CA LEU A 15 -7.56 12.41 -15.23
C LEU A 15 -7.41 13.40 -14.08
N GLU A 16 -6.18 13.87 -13.82
CA GLU A 16 -5.87 14.85 -12.80
C GLU A 16 -5.54 16.22 -13.44
N PRO A 17 -5.96 17.33 -12.82
CA PRO A 17 -5.61 18.66 -13.30
C PRO A 17 -4.14 18.99 -12.97
N LEU A 18 -3.40 19.49 -13.95
CA LEU A 18 -2.08 20.09 -13.77
C LEU A 18 -2.20 21.62 -13.91
N ILE A 19 -2.02 22.34 -12.81
CA ILE A 19 -2.10 23.80 -12.76
C ILE A 19 -0.71 24.38 -12.62
N ILE A 20 -0.26 25.13 -13.63
CA ILE A 20 1.05 25.78 -13.67
C ILE A 20 0.87 27.25 -13.29
N THR A 21 1.35 27.58 -12.10
CA THR A 21 1.35 28.91 -11.48
C THR A 21 2.74 29.55 -11.57
N PRO A 22 2.89 30.87 -11.31
CA PRO A 22 4.21 31.50 -11.24
C PRO A 22 5.16 30.90 -10.21
N GLU A 23 4.62 30.29 -9.14
CA GLU A 23 5.35 29.64 -8.06
C GLU A 23 5.53 28.13 -8.28
N SER A 24 4.99 27.58 -9.37
CA SER A 24 5.11 26.16 -9.67
C SER A 24 6.55 25.77 -9.96
N VAL A 25 6.94 24.59 -9.47
CA VAL A 25 8.21 23.94 -9.82
C VAL A 25 8.26 23.67 -11.32
N PHE A 26 9.46 23.58 -11.88
CA PHE A 26 9.70 23.22 -13.27
C PHE A 26 8.95 21.94 -13.70
N VAL A 27 8.36 21.95 -14.89
CA VAL A 27 7.55 20.85 -15.41
C VAL A 27 8.39 20.00 -16.38
N ASN A 28 8.61 18.74 -16.04
CA ASN A 28 9.27 17.77 -16.89
C ASN A 28 8.27 17.13 -17.86
N ILE A 29 8.61 17.16 -19.15
CA ILE A 29 7.87 16.51 -20.23
C ILE A 29 8.70 15.29 -20.67
N GLY A 30 8.16 14.08 -20.50
CA GLY A 30 8.86 12.85 -20.84
C GLY A 30 9.03 12.67 -22.35
N GLU A 31 10.26 12.42 -22.81
CA GLU A 31 10.65 12.35 -24.24
C GLU A 31 10.69 10.94 -24.88
N ARG A 32 10.54 9.86 -24.10
CA ARG A 32 10.85 8.48 -24.52
C ARG A 32 9.75 7.81 -25.33
N THR A 33 8.55 8.37 -25.36
CA THR A 33 7.38 7.98 -26.17
C THR A 33 7.40 8.62 -27.56
N ASN A 34 8.59 8.72 -28.15
CA ASN A 34 8.83 9.37 -29.41
C ASN A 34 9.49 8.39 -30.40
N VAL A 35 8.82 8.06 -31.50
CA VAL A 35 9.33 7.09 -32.49
C VAL A 35 10.58 7.56 -33.23
N THR A 36 10.85 8.87 -33.26
CA THR A 36 12.08 9.43 -33.85
C THR A 36 13.23 9.46 -32.85
N GLY A 37 12.95 9.71 -31.56
CA GLY A 37 13.94 9.84 -30.49
C GLY A 37 14.31 8.54 -29.77
N SER A 38 13.41 7.54 -29.75
CA SER A 38 13.56 6.32 -28.97
C SER A 38 13.53 5.07 -29.86
N ARG A 39 14.70 4.45 -30.06
CA ARG A 39 14.82 3.19 -30.84
C ARG A 39 13.99 2.05 -30.25
N LYS A 40 13.90 1.97 -28.91
CA LYS A 40 13.09 0.98 -28.19
C LYS A 40 11.61 1.18 -28.52
N PHE A 41 11.11 2.42 -28.40
CA PHE A 41 9.73 2.76 -28.68
C PHE A 41 9.37 2.55 -30.14
N LEU A 42 10.20 3.03 -31.08
CA LEU A 42 10.03 2.80 -32.52
C LEU A 42 9.87 1.32 -32.87
N ARG A 43 10.73 0.46 -32.29
CA ARG A 43 10.66 -0.98 -32.51
C ARG A 43 9.33 -1.56 -32.03
N LEU A 44 8.89 -1.20 -30.82
CA LEU A 44 7.65 -1.72 -30.24
C LEU A 44 6.42 -1.29 -31.06
N ILE A 45 6.37 -0.03 -31.50
CA ILE A 45 5.28 0.47 -32.34
C ILE A 45 5.28 -0.23 -33.72
N LYS A 46 6.45 -0.41 -34.34
CA LYS A 46 6.58 -1.15 -35.61
C LYS A 46 6.20 -2.62 -35.51
N GLU A 47 6.46 -3.26 -34.38
CA GLU A 47 6.10 -4.65 -34.10
C GLU A 47 4.65 -4.80 -33.59
N GLU A 48 3.87 -3.71 -33.54
CA GLU A 48 2.52 -3.65 -32.96
C GLU A 48 2.41 -4.09 -31.48
N LYS A 49 3.51 -4.02 -30.74
CA LYS A 49 3.59 -4.32 -29.30
C LYS A 49 3.22 -3.11 -28.45
N TYR A 50 1.98 -2.64 -28.61
CA TYR A 50 1.52 -1.42 -27.93
C TYR A 50 1.47 -1.56 -26.41
N GLU A 51 1.18 -2.75 -25.86
CA GLU A 51 1.19 -2.99 -24.40
C GLU A 51 2.59 -2.84 -23.81
N GLU A 52 3.61 -3.39 -24.46
CA GLU A 52 5.01 -3.15 -24.07
C GLU A 52 5.37 -1.67 -24.24
N ALA A 53 4.84 -0.98 -25.25
CA ALA A 53 5.08 0.46 -25.43
C ALA A 53 4.45 1.32 -24.32
N LEU A 54 3.34 0.88 -23.71
CA LEU A 54 2.74 1.55 -22.54
C LEU A 54 3.68 1.55 -21.35
N SER A 55 4.50 0.51 -21.17
CA SER A 55 5.48 0.48 -20.08
C SER A 55 6.45 1.65 -20.15
N ILE A 56 6.86 2.08 -21.35
CA ILE A 56 7.75 3.24 -21.54
C ILE A 56 7.05 4.55 -21.16
N ALA A 57 5.75 4.68 -21.44
CA ALA A 57 4.98 5.83 -20.98
C ALA A 57 4.84 5.83 -19.45
N LYS A 58 4.57 4.66 -18.86
CA LYS A 58 4.42 4.48 -17.42
C LYS A 58 5.71 4.76 -16.65
N GLU A 59 6.83 4.18 -17.10
CA GLU A 59 8.18 4.39 -16.56
C GLU A 59 8.47 5.90 -16.42
N GLN A 60 8.19 6.69 -17.47
CA GLN A 60 8.41 8.14 -17.43
C GLN A 60 7.52 8.87 -16.41
N VAL A 61 6.24 8.48 -16.29
CA VAL A 61 5.32 9.07 -15.30
C VAL A 61 5.73 8.71 -13.88
N GLU A 62 6.24 7.49 -13.66
CA GLU A 62 6.79 7.03 -12.38
C GLU A 62 8.12 7.73 -12.07
N GLY A 63 8.96 7.96 -13.09
CA GLY A 63 10.21 8.72 -13.03
C GLY A 63 10.03 10.24 -12.87
N GLY A 64 8.79 10.73 -12.76
CA GLY A 64 8.51 12.13 -12.41
C GLY A 64 8.13 13.05 -13.58
N ALA A 65 7.87 12.51 -14.77
CA ALA A 65 7.28 13.30 -15.86
C ALA A 65 5.85 13.74 -15.49
N GLN A 66 5.58 15.05 -15.59
CA GLN A 66 4.25 15.60 -15.34
C GLN A 66 3.44 15.77 -16.63
N ILE A 67 4.05 15.62 -17.80
CA ILE A 67 3.43 15.59 -19.13
C ILE A 67 4.16 14.52 -19.95
N ILE A 68 3.48 13.81 -20.84
CA ILE A 68 4.09 12.82 -21.74
C ILE A 68 4.04 13.30 -23.19
N ASP A 69 5.20 13.42 -23.84
CA ASP A 69 5.34 13.76 -25.26
C ASP A 69 5.20 12.49 -26.12
N ILE A 70 4.19 12.46 -26.98
CA ILE A 70 3.87 11.30 -27.82
C ILE A 70 4.04 11.69 -29.27
N ASN A 71 5.03 11.09 -29.92
CA ASN A 71 5.29 11.27 -31.33
C ASN A 71 5.21 9.94 -32.07
N MET A 72 4.37 9.89 -33.11
CA MET A 72 4.16 8.72 -34.00
C MET A 72 4.51 9.01 -35.46
N ASP A 73 5.22 10.10 -35.72
CA ASP A 73 5.59 10.52 -37.07
C ASP A 73 6.90 9.86 -37.52
N GLU A 74 6.77 8.76 -38.26
CA GLU A 74 7.89 8.11 -38.94
C GLU A 74 7.46 7.66 -40.34
N GLY A 75 8.35 7.74 -41.32
CA GLY A 75 8.01 7.58 -42.74
C GLY A 75 7.45 6.21 -43.14
N MET A 76 7.62 5.17 -42.32
CA MET A 76 7.13 3.81 -42.57
C MET A 76 5.93 3.42 -41.68
N LEU A 77 5.43 4.32 -40.84
CA LEU A 77 4.28 4.07 -39.96
C LEU A 77 3.00 4.73 -40.48
N ASP A 78 1.87 4.05 -40.29
CA ASP A 78 0.55 4.71 -40.30
C ASP A 78 0.39 5.50 -39.00
N GLY A 79 0.83 6.75 -39.03
CA GLY A 79 0.88 7.61 -37.84
C GLY A 79 -0.50 7.96 -37.28
N GLU A 80 -1.54 8.09 -38.11
CA GLU A 80 -2.91 8.36 -37.65
C GLU A 80 -3.45 7.17 -36.85
N TYR A 81 -3.29 5.96 -37.38
CA TYR A 81 -3.68 4.74 -36.70
C TYR A 81 -2.87 4.51 -35.41
N ALA A 82 -1.54 4.64 -35.48
CA ALA A 82 -0.65 4.42 -34.34
C ALA A 82 -0.92 5.41 -33.19
N MET A 83 -1.08 6.70 -33.51
CA MET A 83 -1.44 7.73 -32.52
C MET A 83 -2.79 7.42 -31.87
N THR A 84 -3.81 7.14 -32.68
CA THR A 84 -5.16 6.84 -32.18
C THR A 84 -5.18 5.59 -31.29
N LYS A 85 -4.51 4.51 -31.71
CA LYS A 85 -4.45 3.25 -30.97
C LYS A 85 -3.72 3.42 -29.65
N PHE A 86 -2.57 4.08 -29.65
CA PHE A 86 -1.76 4.26 -28.44
C PHE A 86 -2.44 5.17 -27.41
N LEU A 87 -3.06 6.28 -27.83
CA LEU A 87 -3.79 7.16 -26.92
C LEU A 87 -5.02 6.50 -26.29
N ASN A 88 -5.75 5.66 -27.04
CA ASN A 88 -6.87 4.88 -26.49
C ASN A 88 -6.41 3.88 -25.43
N LEU A 89 -5.23 3.28 -25.61
CA LEU A 89 -4.64 2.38 -24.62
C LEU A 89 -4.16 3.15 -23.38
N ILE A 90 -3.53 4.31 -23.55
CA ILE A 90 -3.16 5.19 -22.44
C ILE A 90 -4.39 5.57 -21.61
N ALA A 91 -5.51 5.89 -22.26
CA ALA A 91 -6.76 6.23 -21.56
C ALA A 91 -7.31 5.07 -20.69
N ALA A 92 -6.93 3.83 -20.97
CA ALA A 92 -7.29 2.66 -20.17
C ALA A 92 -6.33 2.40 -18.99
N GLU A 93 -5.15 3.03 -18.97
CA GLU A 93 -4.13 2.86 -17.95
C GLU A 93 -4.14 4.04 -16.94
N PRO A 94 -4.64 3.85 -15.71
CA PRO A 94 -4.82 4.94 -14.74
C PRO A 94 -3.52 5.67 -14.37
N ASP A 95 -2.41 4.94 -14.29
CA ASP A 95 -1.11 5.48 -13.87
C ASP A 95 -0.54 6.47 -14.89
N ILE A 96 -0.82 6.25 -16.19
CA ILE A 96 -0.37 7.11 -17.29
C ILE A 96 -1.40 8.21 -17.54
N SER A 97 -2.68 7.84 -17.65
CA SER A 97 -3.76 8.79 -17.98
C SER A 97 -4.00 9.86 -16.92
N ARG A 98 -3.41 9.76 -15.72
CA ARG A 98 -3.45 10.82 -14.70
C ARG A 98 -2.78 12.12 -15.14
N VAL A 99 -1.70 12.06 -15.93
CA VAL A 99 -0.98 13.25 -16.41
C VAL A 99 -1.47 13.72 -17.80
N PRO A 100 -1.34 15.02 -18.14
CA PRO A 100 -1.67 15.50 -19.48
C PRO A 100 -0.77 14.91 -20.58
N ILE A 101 -1.32 14.83 -21.79
CA ILE A 101 -0.61 14.35 -22.97
C ILE A 101 -0.22 15.52 -23.89
N MET A 102 1.02 15.47 -24.38
CA MET A 102 1.53 16.32 -25.45
C MET A 102 1.54 15.51 -26.75
N ILE A 103 0.77 15.95 -27.74
CA ILE A 103 0.64 15.31 -29.05
C ILE A 103 1.67 15.95 -29.98
N ASP A 104 2.64 15.15 -30.43
CA ASP A 104 3.73 15.58 -31.30
C ASP A 104 3.68 14.92 -32.69
N SER A 105 3.77 15.74 -33.74
CA SER A 105 3.93 15.30 -35.14
C SER A 105 4.28 16.48 -36.04
N SER A 106 4.97 16.22 -37.16
CA SER A 106 5.14 17.22 -38.22
C SER A 106 3.96 17.29 -39.19
N LYS A 107 3.00 16.36 -39.09
CA LYS A 107 1.82 16.27 -39.96
C LYS A 107 0.54 16.60 -39.20
N TRP A 108 -0.24 17.54 -39.72
CA TRP A 108 -1.47 18.01 -39.07
C TRP A 108 -2.51 16.90 -38.89
N GLU A 109 -2.61 15.98 -39.84
CA GLU A 109 -3.59 14.88 -39.83
C GLU A 109 -3.38 13.96 -38.61
N ILE A 110 -2.12 13.68 -38.27
CA ILE A 110 -1.75 12.87 -37.09
C ILE A 110 -2.07 13.62 -35.79
N ILE A 111 -1.78 14.93 -35.73
CA ILE A 111 -2.14 15.77 -34.57
C ILE A 111 -3.65 15.75 -34.37
N GLU A 112 -4.43 15.95 -35.44
CA GLU A 112 -5.88 15.98 -35.35
C GLU A 112 -6.46 14.60 -34.97
N ALA A 113 -5.88 13.49 -35.48
CA ALA A 113 -6.25 12.15 -35.05
C ALA A 113 -6.08 11.96 -33.54
N GLY A 114 -4.97 12.44 -32.98
CA GLY A 114 -4.73 12.41 -31.54
C GLY A 114 -5.72 13.29 -30.76
N LEU A 115 -5.96 14.52 -31.20
CA LEU A 115 -6.89 15.46 -30.55
C LEU A 115 -8.34 14.95 -30.49
N LYS A 116 -8.74 14.10 -31.44
CA LYS A 116 -10.08 13.49 -31.46
C LYS A 116 -10.30 12.46 -30.35
N VAL A 117 -9.24 11.85 -29.81
CA VAL A 117 -9.33 10.75 -28.84
C VAL A 117 -8.63 11.01 -27.51
N VAL A 118 -7.77 12.02 -27.43
CA VAL A 118 -7.02 12.35 -26.22
C VAL A 118 -7.94 12.74 -25.07
N GLN A 119 -7.60 12.28 -23.87
CA GLN A 119 -8.34 12.57 -22.66
C GLN A 119 -7.86 13.86 -22.00
N GLY A 120 -8.80 14.68 -21.52
CA GLY A 120 -8.51 15.89 -20.76
C GLY A 120 -8.06 17.06 -21.65
N LYS A 121 -7.28 17.98 -21.09
CA LYS A 121 -6.74 19.14 -21.80
C LYS A 121 -5.27 18.90 -22.13
N SER A 122 -5.00 18.58 -23.40
CA SER A 122 -3.70 18.24 -23.95
C SER A 122 -2.90 19.47 -24.41
N VAL A 123 -1.65 19.22 -24.83
CA VAL A 123 -0.77 20.19 -25.51
C VAL A 123 -0.49 19.72 -26.93
N VAL A 124 -0.52 20.62 -27.91
CA VAL A 124 -0.08 20.33 -29.28
C VAL A 124 1.37 20.79 -29.47
N ASN A 125 2.24 19.89 -29.89
CA ASN A 125 3.66 20.14 -30.16
C ASN A 125 3.97 19.85 -31.64
N SER A 126 4.26 20.81 -32.50
CA SER A 126 4.06 22.25 -32.37
C SER A 126 3.43 22.77 -33.67
N ILE A 127 2.96 24.02 -33.68
CA ILE A 127 2.68 24.75 -34.92
C ILE A 127 3.64 25.92 -35.07
N SER A 128 3.83 26.41 -36.30
CA SER A 128 4.76 27.50 -36.59
C SER A 128 4.33 28.32 -37.81
N LEU A 129 5.03 29.42 -38.08
CA LEU A 129 4.78 30.29 -39.24
C LEU A 129 5.46 29.79 -40.53
N LYS A 130 6.16 28.65 -40.49
CA LYS A 130 6.89 28.07 -41.63
C LYS A 130 6.06 27.93 -42.91
N GLU A 131 4.79 27.56 -42.78
CA GLU A 131 3.85 27.35 -43.90
C GLU A 131 3.04 28.62 -44.24
N GLY A 132 3.40 29.75 -43.63
CA GLY A 132 2.71 31.03 -43.77
C GLY A 132 1.63 31.27 -42.72
N GLU A 133 1.26 32.55 -42.58
CA GLU A 133 0.30 33.02 -41.59
C GLU A 133 -1.10 32.39 -41.72
N GLU A 134 -1.58 32.11 -42.94
CA GLU A 134 -2.92 31.54 -43.15
C GLU A 134 -3.04 30.13 -42.55
N ALA A 135 -2.05 29.26 -42.80
CA ALA A 135 -2.00 27.90 -42.25
C ALA A 135 -1.86 27.94 -40.72
N PHE A 136 -0.99 28.81 -40.20
CA PHE A 136 -0.82 29.01 -38.77
C PHE A 136 -2.12 29.42 -38.07
N ILE A 137 -2.86 30.39 -38.63
CA ILE A 137 -4.17 30.83 -38.12
C ILE A 137 -5.20 29.69 -38.20
N HIS A 138 -5.18 28.91 -39.29
CA HIS A 138 -6.09 27.78 -39.46
C HIS A 138 -5.90 26.74 -38.36
N HIS A 139 -4.67 26.26 -38.16
CA HIS A 139 -4.34 25.29 -37.12
C HIS A 139 -4.63 25.84 -35.73
N ALA A 140 -4.24 27.09 -35.42
CA ALA A 140 -4.53 27.71 -34.13
C ALA A 140 -6.04 27.77 -33.82
N LYS A 141 -6.89 28.04 -34.81
CA LYS A 141 -8.36 28.02 -34.63
C LYS A 141 -8.88 26.61 -34.34
N LEU A 142 -8.31 25.58 -34.95
CA LEU A 142 -8.69 24.19 -34.69
C LEU A 142 -8.25 23.75 -33.30
N ILE A 143 -7.00 23.99 -32.91
CA ILE A 143 -6.47 23.67 -31.57
C ILE A 143 -7.34 24.34 -30.48
N LYS A 144 -7.67 25.63 -30.67
CA LYS A 144 -8.57 26.37 -29.77
C LYS A 144 -9.96 25.71 -29.66
N ARG A 145 -10.48 25.17 -30.76
CA ARG A 145 -11.78 24.48 -30.77
C ARG A 145 -11.73 23.15 -30.01
N TYR A 146 -10.63 22.42 -30.10
CA TYR A 146 -10.39 21.21 -29.30
C TYR A 146 -10.10 21.52 -27.81
N GLY A 147 -9.82 22.78 -27.47
CA GLY A 147 -9.57 23.21 -26.09
C GLY A 147 -8.16 22.90 -25.58
N ALA A 148 -7.23 22.56 -26.47
CA ALA A 148 -5.85 22.22 -26.14
C ALA A 148 -4.96 23.48 -26.03
N ALA A 149 -3.88 23.37 -25.26
CA ALA A 149 -2.79 24.33 -25.28
C ALA A 149 -1.86 24.07 -26.47
N VAL A 150 -0.99 25.03 -26.80
CA VAL A 150 -0.17 24.95 -28.01
C VAL A 150 1.28 25.35 -27.76
N ILE A 151 2.21 24.54 -28.25
CA ILE A 151 3.61 24.90 -28.43
C ILE A 151 3.79 25.58 -29.79
N ILE A 152 4.41 26.75 -29.75
CA ILE A 152 4.76 27.56 -30.91
C ILE A 152 6.27 27.53 -31.09
N MET A 153 6.70 26.82 -32.13
CA MET A 153 8.11 26.77 -32.47
C MET A 153 8.54 28.08 -33.14
N ALA A 154 9.70 28.62 -32.76
CA ALA A 154 10.29 29.83 -33.34
C ALA A 154 10.83 29.55 -34.76
N PHE A 155 9.92 29.31 -35.70
CA PHE A 155 10.19 29.02 -37.11
C PHE A 155 9.17 29.76 -37.98
N ASP A 156 9.63 30.62 -38.87
CA ASP A 156 8.82 31.34 -39.85
C ASP A 156 9.15 30.95 -41.29
N GLU A 157 8.58 31.65 -42.26
CA GLU A 157 8.75 31.40 -43.70
C GLU A 157 10.22 31.52 -44.17
N THR A 158 11.08 32.16 -43.38
CA THR A 158 12.50 32.40 -43.71
C THR A 158 13.46 31.43 -43.03
N GLY A 159 13.02 30.70 -41.99
CA GLY A 159 13.85 29.71 -41.30
C GLY A 159 13.58 29.62 -39.79
N GLN A 160 14.31 28.72 -39.14
CA GLN A 160 14.35 28.64 -37.68
C GLN A 160 15.09 29.86 -37.10
N ALA A 161 14.64 30.35 -35.95
CA ALA A 161 15.35 31.40 -35.23
C ALA A 161 16.63 30.87 -34.58
N ASP A 162 17.77 31.17 -35.19
CA ASP A 162 19.11 30.73 -34.80
C ASP A 162 19.81 31.67 -33.80
N ASN A 163 19.40 32.94 -33.73
CA ASN A 163 19.96 33.96 -32.83
C ASN A 163 18.88 34.64 -31.97
N TYR A 164 19.33 35.45 -31.01
CA TYR A 164 18.45 36.17 -30.08
C TYR A 164 17.44 37.08 -30.79
N GLU A 165 17.86 37.90 -31.75
CA GLU A 165 16.99 38.86 -32.44
C GLU A 165 15.87 38.16 -33.20
N ARG A 166 16.20 37.06 -33.89
CA ARG A 166 15.22 36.24 -34.62
C ARG A 166 14.23 35.56 -33.68
N ARG A 167 14.67 35.08 -32.51
CA ARG A 167 13.77 34.48 -31.51
C ARG A 167 12.74 35.50 -31.04
N VAL A 168 13.17 36.73 -30.77
CA VAL A 168 12.29 37.85 -30.38
C VAL A 168 11.28 38.18 -31.47
N GLU A 169 11.75 38.37 -32.71
CA GLU A 169 10.92 38.74 -33.86
C GLU A 169 9.79 37.71 -34.08
N ILE A 170 10.14 36.43 -34.18
CA ILE A 170 9.18 35.36 -34.48
C ILE A 170 8.19 35.17 -33.33
N CYS A 171 8.66 35.17 -32.08
CA CYS A 171 7.77 34.98 -30.92
C CYS A 171 6.79 36.14 -30.76
N GLN A 172 7.23 37.38 -30.94
CA GLN A 172 6.34 38.55 -30.92
C GLN A 172 5.28 38.45 -32.02
N ARG A 173 5.70 38.17 -33.26
CA ARG A 173 4.78 38.03 -34.41
C ARG A 173 3.75 36.93 -34.18
N SER A 174 4.17 35.76 -33.72
CA SER A 174 3.28 34.64 -33.42
C SER A 174 2.31 34.96 -32.29
N TYR A 175 2.78 35.60 -31.21
CA TYR A 175 1.93 36.03 -30.09
C TYR A 175 0.85 37.02 -30.54
N ASP A 176 1.23 38.03 -31.32
CA ASP A 176 0.28 39.03 -31.82
C ASP A 176 -0.77 38.41 -32.73
N ILE A 177 -0.40 37.45 -33.58
CA ILE A 177 -1.38 36.73 -34.41
C ILE A 177 -2.32 35.90 -33.53
N LEU A 178 -1.80 35.12 -32.58
CA LEU A 178 -2.61 34.26 -31.72
C LEU A 178 -3.55 35.06 -30.82
N VAL A 179 -3.04 36.07 -30.13
CA VAL A 179 -3.83 36.84 -29.16
C VAL A 179 -4.74 37.85 -29.85
N ASN A 180 -4.22 38.65 -30.80
CA ASN A 180 -4.98 39.76 -31.37
C ASN A 180 -5.86 39.35 -32.55
N LYS A 181 -5.46 38.37 -33.37
CA LYS A 181 -6.24 37.92 -34.56
C LYS A 181 -7.09 36.68 -34.29
N VAL A 182 -6.54 35.67 -33.61
CA VAL A 182 -7.26 34.40 -33.32
C VAL A 182 -8.06 34.47 -32.01
N GLY A 183 -7.66 35.35 -31.09
CA GLY A 183 -8.21 35.43 -29.73
C GLY A 183 -7.87 34.18 -28.91
N PHE A 184 -6.72 33.56 -29.16
CA PHE A 184 -6.24 32.40 -28.43
C PHE A 184 -5.92 32.81 -26.98
N PRO A 185 -6.29 32.04 -25.94
CA PRO A 185 -5.96 32.39 -24.57
C PRO A 185 -4.44 32.46 -24.37
N ALA A 186 -3.93 33.62 -23.94
CA ALA A 186 -2.50 33.85 -23.83
C ALA A 186 -1.81 32.88 -22.86
N GLN A 187 -2.50 32.44 -21.79
CA GLN A 187 -1.97 31.46 -20.84
C GLN A 187 -1.83 30.04 -21.42
N ASP A 188 -2.47 29.74 -22.55
CA ASP A 188 -2.40 28.44 -23.23
C ASP A 188 -1.33 28.42 -24.35
N ILE A 189 -0.51 29.48 -24.44
CA ILE A 189 0.59 29.61 -25.41
C ILE A 189 1.91 29.26 -24.72
N ILE A 190 2.62 28.29 -25.29
CA ILE A 190 3.96 27.87 -24.87
C ILE A 190 4.90 28.11 -26.06
N PHE A 191 6.03 28.80 -25.87
CA PHE A 191 7.02 28.98 -26.92
C PHE A 191 8.14 27.95 -26.83
N ASP A 192 8.50 27.34 -27.96
CA ASP A 192 9.78 26.66 -28.13
C ASP A 192 10.72 27.58 -28.91
N LEU A 193 11.79 28.02 -28.26
CA LEU A 193 12.78 28.95 -28.84
C LEU A 193 13.87 28.24 -29.65
N ASN A 194 13.73 26.93 -29.88
CA ASN A 194 14.72 26.03 -30.48
C ASN A 194 16.01 25.96 -29.66
N ILE A 195 16.20 24.86 -28.93
CA ILE A 195 17.49 24.54 -28.31
C ILE A 195 18.42 23.97 -29.38
N PHE A 196 19.53 24.66 -29.64
CA PHE A 196 20.57 24.21 -30.57
C PHE A 196 21.77 23.59 -29.83
N PRO A 197 22.54 22.71 -30.50
CA PRO A 197 23.75 22.13 -29.93
C PRO A 197 24.80 23.18 -29.55
N VAL A 198 25.55 22.90 -28.48
CA VAL A 198 26.77 23.64 -28.13
C VAL A 198 27.98 22.72 -28.22
N ALA A 199 29.18 23.27 -28.04
CA ALA A 199 30.45 22.53 -28.08
C ALA A 199 30.64 21.67 -29.35
N THR A 200 30.19 22.16 -30.51
CA THR A 200 30.38 21.48 -31.80
C THR A 200 31.73 21.83 -32.46
N GLY A 201 32.48 22.77 -31.89
CA GLY A 201 33.68 23.36 -32.50
C GLY A 201 33.41 24.45 -33.55
N MET A 202 32.14 24.84 -33.77
CA MET A 202 31.77 25.92 -34.69
C MET A 202 31.54 27.22 -33.92
N GLU A 203 32.16 28.31 -34.36
CA GLU A 203 32.10 29.62 -33.67
C GLU A 203 30.66 30.13 -33.51
N GLU A 204 29.85 29.94 -34.55
CA GLU A 204 28.42 30.31 -34.57
C GLU A 204 27.60 29.59 -33.49
N HIS A 205 28.01 28.41 -33.03
CA HIS A 205 27.28 27.65 -32.01
C HIS A 205 27.64 28.04 -30.56
N ARG A 206 28.66 28.89 -30.36
CA ARG A 206 29.09 29.30 -29.01
C ARG A 206 28.03 30.07 -28.24
N LEU A 207 27.17 30.80 -28.94
CA LEU A 207 26.14 31.65 -28.32
C LEU A 207 24.77 30.96 -28.20
N ASN A 208 24.60 29.75 -28.74
CA ASN A 208 23.31 29.07 -28.85
C ASN A 208 22.54 29.00 -27.52
N ALA A 209 23.20 28.57 -26.44
CA ALA A 209 22.60 28.48 -25.11
C ALA A 209 22.34 29.87 -24.49
N LEU A 210 23.28 30.80 -24.62
CA LEU A 210 23.14 32.15 -24.07
C LEU A 210 22.00 32.93 -24.72
N ASP A 211 21.88 32.83 -26.05
CA ASP A 211 20.79 33.45 -26.78
C ASP A 211 19.44 32.80 -26.46
N PHE A 212 19.43 31.52 -26.07
CA PHE A 212 18.21 30.85 -25.64
C PHE A 212 17.77 31.40 -24.28
N PHE A 213 18.70 31.58 -23.34
CA PHE A 213 18.43 32.20 -22.04
C PHE A 213 17.94 33.64 -22.19
N ARG A 214 18.58 34.44 -23.05
CA ARG A 214 18.15 35.82 -23.36
C ARG A 214 16.76 35.85 -23.97
N GLY A 215 16.48 34.98 -24.95
CA GLY A 215 15.16 34.87 -25.58
C GLY A 215 14.09 34.46 -24.58
N THR A 216 14.40 33.49 -23.71
CA THR A 216 13.49 33.01 -22.65
C THR A 216 13.12 34.16 -21.72
N LYS A 217 14.12 34.91 -21.24
CA LYS A 217 13.91 36.08 -20.39
C LYS A 217 13.06 37.13 -21.08
N TRP A 218 13.36 37.43 -22.34
CA TRP A 218 12.61 38.41 -23.12
C TRP A 218 11.14 38.01 -23.28
N VAL A 219 10.84 36.75 -23.62
CA VAL A 219 9.46 36.25 -23.71
C VAL A 219 8.72 36.42 -22.39
N ARG A 220 9.36 36.08 -21.27
CA ARG A 220 8.73 36.20 -19.93
C ARG A 220 8.45 37.64 -19.52
N GLU A 221 9.27 38.58 -19.96
CA GLU A 221 9.13 40.01 -19.65
C GLU A 221 8.13 40.72 -20.59
N ASN A 222 8.03 40.30 -21.85
CA ASN A 222 7.31 41.05 -22.89
C ASN A 222 6.03 40.37 -23.40
N LEU A 223 5.85 39.06 -23.22
CA LEU A 223 4.68 38.32 -23.67
C LEU A 223 3.86 37.81 -22.46
N PRO A 224 2.86 38.59 -22.00
CA PRO A 224 2.09 38.25 -20.80
C PRO A 224 1.44 36.87 -20.88
N HIS A 225 1.47 36.16 -19.76
CA HIS A 225 0.93 34.80 -19.58
C HIS A 225 1.58 33.67 -20.38
N ALA A 226 2.42 33.95 -21.38
CA ALA A 226 3.06 32.92 -22.18
C ALA A 226 4.09 32.10 -21.38
N HIS A 227 4.23 30.83 -21.73
CA HIS A 227 5.15 29.86 -21.15
C HIS A 227 6.28 29.51 -22.13
N ILE A 228 7.36 28.86 -21.66
CA ILE A 228 8.50 28.45 -22.49
C ILE A 228 8.82 26.98 -22.26
N SER A 229 9.04 26.26 -23.35
CA SER A 229 9.50 24.86 -23.44
C SER A 229 10.73 24.74 -24.36
N GLY A 230 11.34 23.55 -24.38
CA GLY A 230 12.38 23.19 -25.34
C GLY A 230 12.91 21.78 -25.13
N GLY A 231 13.38 21.15 -26.21
CA GLY A 231 14.04 19.84 -26.19
C GLY A 231 15.46 19.91 -25.63
N VAL A 232 15.63 19.57 -24.35
CA VAL A 232 16.90 19.72 -23.61
C VAL A 232 18.00 18.84 -24.23
N SER A 233 17.63 17.64 -24.70
CA SER A 233 18.52 16.68 -25.34
C SER A 233 19.29 17.22 -26.55
N ASN A 234 18.84 18.32 -27.16
CA ASN A 234 19.52 18.95 -28.30
C ASN A 234 20.80 19.70 -27.88
N VAL A 235 20.90 20.18 -26.63
CA VAL A 235 22.07 20.96 -26.18
C VAL A 235 23.35 20.12 -26.18
N SER A 236 23.22 18.82 -25.85
CA SER A 236 24.34 17.89 -25.66
C SER A 236 24.61 17.01 -26.89
N PHE A 237 24.05 17.36 -28.06
CA PHE A 237 24.12 16.54 -29.26
C PHE A 237 25.54 16.14 -29.68
N SER A 238 26.52 17.01 -29.43
CA SER A 238 27.95 16.80 -29.71
C SER A 238 28.60 15.65 -28.92
N PHE A 239 27.98 15.21 -27.82
CA PHE A 239 28.53 14.21 -26.88
C PHE A 239 27.80 12.87 -26.90
N ARG A 240 27.08 12.54 -27.99
CA ARG A 240 26.37 11.26 -28.12
C ARG A 240 27.28 10.06 -27.80
N GLY A 241 26.88 9.25 -26.82
CA GLY A 241 27.63 8.09 -26.33
C GLY A 241 28.56 8.37 -25.14
N ASN A 242 28.53 9.58 -24.57
CA ASN A 242 29.15 9.92 -23.30
C ASN A 242 28.07 10.47 -22.34
N ASP A 243 27.34 9.57 -21.69
CA ASP A 243 26.16 9.95 -20.92
C ASP A 243 26.52 10.79 -19.69
N THR A 244 27.64 10.52 -19.01
CA THR A 244 28.14 11.36 -17.90
C THR A 244 28.26 12.85 -18.26
N VAL A 245 28.83 13.17 -19.42
CA VAL A 245 28.96 14.57 -19.85
C VAL A 245 27.61 15.14 -20.28
N ARG A 246 26.78 14.34 -20.96
CA ARG A 246 25.45 14.79 -21.43
C ARG A 246 24.52 15.13 -20.29
N GLU A 247 24.46 14.28 -19.26
CA GLU A 247 23.63 14.49 -18.08
C GLU A 247 24.05 15.76 -17.32
N ALA A 248 25.37 15.97 -17.16
CA ALA A 248 25.90 17.21 -16.59
C ALA A 248 25.50 18.43 -17.43
N MET A 249 25.60 18.36 -18.76
CA MET A 249 25.17 19.44 -19.66
C MET A 249 23.67 19.74 -19.57
N HIS A 250 22.81 18.72 -19.50
CA HIS A 250 21.37 18.90 -19.34
C HIS A 250 21.05 19.62 -18.03
N SER A 251 21.67 19.18 -16.94
CA SER A 251 21.44 19.69 -15.59
C SER A 251 21.89 21.15 -15.46
N VAL A 252 23.07 21.50 -15.99
CA VAL A 252 23.59 22.87 -16.01
C VAL A 252 22.75 23.76 -16.92
N PHE A 253 22.38 23.29 -18.11
CA PHE A 253 21.53 24.05 -19.02
C PHE A 253 20.17 24.37 -18.39
N LEU A 254 19.50 23.37 -17.81
CA LEU A 254 18.22 23.54 -17.13
C LEU A 254 18.32 24.51 -15.95
N TYR A 255 19.35 24.39 -15.11
CA TYR A 255 19.58 25.30 -14.00
C TYR A 255 19.58 26.77 -14.45
N HIS A 256 20.32 27.10 -15.52
CA HIS A 256 20.35 28.47 -16.05
C HIS A 256 19.10 28.84 -16.84
N ALA A 257 18.49 27.92 -17.58
CA ALA A 257 17.27 28.18 -18.33
C ALA A 257 16.10 28.53 -17.40
N ILE A 258 15.95 27.80 -16.30
CA ILE A 258 14.92 28.02 -15.27
C ILE A 258 15.10 29.40 -14.63
N GLN A 259 16.34 29.79 -14.29
CA GLN A 259 16.63 31.11 -13.75
C GLN A 259 16.27 32.25 -14.72
N ASN A 260 16.33 31.99 -16.02
CA ASN A 260 15.91 32.93 -17.06
C ASN A 260 14.42 32.81 -17.43
N GLY A 261 13.68 31.92 -16.76
CA GLY A 261 12.22 31.84 -16.82
C GLY A 261 11.65 30.75 -17.72
N MET A 262 12.44 29.74 -18.08
CA MET A 262 11.94 28.52 -18.73
C MET A 262 11.00 27.78 -17.78
N THR A 263 9.81 27.40 -18.25
CA THR A 263 8.75 26.86 -17.38
C THR A 263 8.60 25.35 -17.43
N MET A 264 9.00 24.74 -18.55
CA MET A 264 8.91 23.30 -18.78
C MET A 264 9.99 22.86 -19.76
N GLY A 265 10.31 21.56 -19.82
CA GLY A 265 11.31 21.05 -20.77
C GLY A 265 11.05 19.60 -21.16
N ILE A 266 11.33 19.29 -22.43
CA ILE A 266 11.25 17.93 -22.97
C ILE A 266 12.60 17.25 -22.70
N VAL A 267 12.58 16.28 -21.79
CA VAL A 267 13.79 15.65 -21.22
C VAL A 267 13.44 14.27 -20.67
N ASN A 268 14.42 13.36 -20.61
CA ASN A 268 14.30 12.16 -19.79
C ASN A 268 14.56 12.49 -18.31
N PRO A 269 13.55 12.45 -17.42
CA PRO A 269 13.73 12.82 -16.02
C PRO A 269 14.74 11.93 -15.27
N GLU A 270 14.89 10.67 -15.70
CA GLU A 270 15.81 9.68 -15.12
C GLU A 270 17.29 10.01 -15.35
N MET A 271 17.60 10.81 -16.37
CA MET A 271 18.98 11.18 -16.76
C MET A 271 19.39 12.57 -16.23
N LEU A 272 18.68 13.13 -15.26
CA LEU A 272 19.03 14.43 -14.68
C LEU A 272 19.87 14.25 -13.41
N SER A 273 21.16 14.54 -13.51
CA SER A 273 22.04 14.61 -12.33
C SER A 273 21.69 15.84 -11.46
N ILE A 274 21.93 15.75 -10.16
CA ILE A 274 21.79 16.91 -9.28
C ILE A 274 22.96 17.87 -9.53
N TYR A 275 22.65 19.13 -9.84
CA TYR A 275 23.65 20.16 -10.16
C TYR A 275 24.81 20.23 -9.15
N ASP A 276 24.51 20.17 -7.84
CA ASP A 276 25.52 20.22 -6.77
C ASP A 276 26.35 18.94 -6.61
N GLU A 277 25.90 17.82 -7.19
CA GLU A 277 26.59 16.52 -7.16
C GLU A 277 27.47 16.30 -8.39
N ILE A 278 27.40 17.19 -9.40
CA ILE A 278 28.28 17.14 -10.56
C ILE A 278 29.72 17.37 -10.07
N PRO A 279 30.69 16.50 -10.41
CA PRO A 279 32.08 16.68 -10.03
C PRO A 279 32.58 18.09 -10.40
N LYS A 280 33.18 18.80 -9.46
CA LYS A 280 33.52 20.24 -9.61
C LYS A 280 34.29 20.57 -10.90
N ASP A 281 35.22 19.71 -11.33
CA ASP A 281 35.98 19.90 -12.57
C ASP A 281 35.11 19.72 -13.82
N LEU A 282 34.17 18.77 -13.83
CA LEU A 282 33.21 18.60 -14.91
C LEU A 282 32.19 19.76 -14.93
N LEU A 283 31.69 20.17 -13.76
CA LEU A 283 30.76 21.29 -13.62
C LEU A 283 31.36 22.58 -14.20
N GLU A 284 32.60 22.93 -13.83
CA GLU A 284 33.28 24.13 -14.33
C GLU A 284 33.37 24.13 -15.86
N ARG A 285 33.77 23.00 -16.46
CA ARG A 285 33.93 22.89 -17.93
C ARG A 285 32.60 22.97 -18.67
N VAL A 286 31.56 22.35 -18.11
CA VAL A 286 30.22 22.41 -18.69
C VAL A 286 29.67 23.84 -18.60
N GLU A 287 29.83 24.52 -17.45
CA GLU A 287 29.41 25.92 -17.30
C GLU A 287 30.18 26.87 -18.23
N ASP A 288 31.49 26.64 -18.43
CA ASP A 288 32.31 27.43 -19.35
C ASP A 288 31.76 27.38 -20.79
N VAL A 289 31.26 26.21 -21.22
CA VAL A 289 30.61 26.03 -22.52
C VAL A 289 29.22 26.65 -22.55
N ILE A 290 28.36 26.34 -21.57
CA ILE A 290 26.95 26.76 -21.57
C ILE A 290 26.81 28.29 -21.45
N LEU A 291 27.69 28.94 -20.69
CA LEU A 291 27.67 30.38 -20.46
C LEU A 291 28.68 31.14 -21.32
N ASN A 292 29.44 30.43 -22.17
CA ASN A 292 30.50 30.99 -23.01
C ASN A 292 31.49 31.88 -22.20
N ARG A 293 31.99 31.37 -21.07
CA ARG A 293 32.83 32.15 -20.13
C ARG A 293 34.26 32.41 -20.65
N ARG A 294 34.71 31.63 -21.64
CA ARG A 294 36.08 31.65 -22.17
C ARG A 294 36.14 31.09 -23.60
N ASP A 295 37.21 31.42 -24.32
CA ASP A 295 37.38 31.06 -25.73
C ASP A 295 37.72 29.58 -25.99
N ASP A 296 38.51 28.97 -25.11
CA ASP A 296 38.92 27.56 -25.17
C ASP A 296 37.93 26.59 -24.46
N ALA A 297 36.71 27.03 -24.13
CA ALA A 297 35.74 26.25 -23.36
C ALA A 297 35.37 24.92 -24.04
N THR A 298 35.12 24.95 -25.34
CA THR A 298 34.72 23.76 -26.13
C THR A 298 35.83 22.71 -26.16
N GLU A 299 37.06 23.14 -26.44
CA GLU A 299 38.24 22.27 -26.51
C GLU A 299 38.51 21.60 -25.16
N ARG A 300 38.44 22.37 -24.07
CA ARG A 300 38.63 21.85 -22.70
C ARG A 300 37.60 20.79 -22.29
N LEU A 301 36.36 20.90 -22.76
CA LEU A 301 35.31 19.92 -22.45
C LEU A 301 35.46 18.66 -23.32
N LEU A 302 35.80 18.82 -24.61
CA LEU A 302 36.06 17.70 -25.51
C LEU A 302 37.25 16.84 -25.02
N ASP A 303 38.37 17.46 -24.68
CA ASP A 303 39.57 16.77 -24.15
C ASP A 303 39.28 16.03 -22.84
N PHE A 304 38.45 16.63 -21.98
CA PHE A 304 38.05 16.01 -20.73
C PHE A 304 37.14 14.80 -20.97
N ALA A 305 36.17 14.93 -21.88
CA ALA A 305 35.22 13.88 -22.22
C ALA A 305 35.89 12.61 -22.78
N GLU A 306 37.05 12.73 -23.42
CA GLU A 306 37.82 11.55 -23.90
C GLU A 306 38.35 10.68 -22.75
N ASN A 307 38.61 11.27 -21.57
CA ASN A 307 39.22 10.59 -20.42
C ASN A 307 38.21 10.03 -19.41
N VAL A 308 36.94 10.43 -19.49
CA VAL A 308 35.86 9.98 -18.58
C VAL A 308 35.12 8.79 -19.19
N LYS A 309 35.83 7.65 -19.34
CA LYS A 309 35.22 6.35 -19.64
C LYS A 309 35.50 5.37 -18.51
N GLY A 310 34.56 5.35 -17.56
CA GLY A 310 34.29 4.30 -16.56
C GLY A 310 35.50 3.66 -15.86
N ASP A 311 35.70 3.98 -14.57
CA ASP A 311 36.51 3.11 -13.71
C ASP A 311 36.03 3.15 -12.24
N THR A 312 35.77 1.96 -11.69
CA THR A 312 35.28 1.72 -10.31
C THR A 312 36.36 0.95 -9.54
N LYS A 313 37.22 1.61 -8.75
CA LYS A 313 38.12 0.94 -7.79
C LYS A 313 38.51 1.82 -6.58
N SER A 314 38.04 1.45 -5.37
CA SER A 314 38.86 1.08 -4.19
C SER A 314 38.11 1.25 -2.85
N ILE A 315 37.51 0.15 -2.36
CA ILE A 315 36.78 0.09 -1.08
C ILE A 315 37.71 0.30 0.13
N GLU A 316 38.99 -0.10 0.04
CA GLU A 316 39.96 0.07 1.15
C GLU A 316 40.45 1.51 1.33
N LYS A 317 40.52 2.30 0.25
CA LYS A 317 40.88 3.73 0.31
C LYS A 317 39.74 4.55 0.90
N ALA A 318 38.50 4.15 0.58
CA ALA A 318 37.28 4.77 1.09
C ALA A 318 37.13 4.66 2.62
N ILE A 319 37.50 3.53 3.24
CA ILE A 319 37.41 3.35 4.70
C ILE A 319 38.37 4.30 5.45
N GLN A 320 39.58 4.52 4.94
CA GLN A 320 40.52 5.49 5.55
C GLN A 320 40.09 6.94 5.34
N GLU A 321 39.43 7.27 4.22
CA GLU A 321 39.02 8.64 3.90
C GLU A 321 37.96 9.17 4.88
N TRP A 322 36.85 8.47 5.11
CA TRP A 322 35.79 9.01 5.98
C TRP A 322 36.12 8.93 7.48
N ARG A 323 36.92 7.94 7.91
CA ARG A 323 37.38 7.84 9.32
C ARG A 323 38.31 8.99 9.72
N SER A 324 38.95 9.67 8.76
CA SER A 324 39.76 10.86 9.01
C SER A 324 38.95 12.15 9.23
N GLY A 325 37.64 12.10 9.00
CA GLY A 325 36.72 13.22 9.20
C GLY A 325 36.44 13.54 10.67
N THR A 326 35.73 14.64 10.88
CA THR A 326 35.25 15.10 12.20
C THR A 326 34.22 14.14 12.81
N ILE A 327 34.02 14.21 14.13
CA ILE A 327 33.02 13.38 14.85
C ILE A 327 31.64 13.48 14.18
N GLN A 328 31.23 14.69 13.76
CA GLN A 328 29.95 14.89 13.07
C GLN A 328 29.93 14.20 11.70
N GLU A 329 30.98 14.33 10.89
CA GLU A 329 31.06 13.70 9.57
C GLU A 329 31.05 12.17 9.69
N ARG A 330 31.73 11.60 10.69
CA ARG A 330 31.73 10.16 10.95
C ARG A 330 30.35 9.65 11.38
N LEU A 331 29.68 10.35 12.30
CA LEU A 331 28.32 10.00 12.74
C LEU A 331 27.31 10.12 11.60
N THR A 332 27.37 11.20 10.80
CA THR A 332 26.53 11.36 9.61
C THR A 332 26.80 10.26 8.58
N HIS A 333 28.07 9.91 8.34
CA HIS A 333 28.42 8.82 7.42
C HIS A 333 27.89 7.47 7.90
N SER A 334 28.09 7.13 9.18
CA SER A 334 27.57 5.90 9.79
C SER A 334 26.05 5.80 9.70
N LEU A 335 25.34 6.90 9.95
CA LEU A 335 23.88 6.95 9.82
C LEU A 335 23.45 6.78 8.35
N VAL A 336 23.96 7.62 7.43
CA VAL A 336 23.57 7.60 6.00
C VAL A 336 23.93 6.29 5.31
N LYS A 337 25.05 5.66 5.67
CA LYS A 337 25.47 4.38 5.08
C LYS A 337 24.98 3.16 5.86
N GLY A 338 24.30 3.34 6.99
CA GLY A 338 23.79 2.24 7.81
C GLY A 338 24.89 1.37 8.46
N VAL A 339 26.05 1.95 8.74
CA VAL A 339 27.23 1.27 9.31
C VAL A 339 27.24 1.41 10.83
N ASP A 340 27.11 0.28 11.54
CA ASP A 340 26.99 0.22 13.00
C ASP A 340 28.26 -0.29 13.72
N GLU A 341 29.32 -0.60 12.99
CA GLU A 341 30.56 -1.19 13.51
C GLU A 341 31.31 -0.22 14.45
N PHE A 342 31.32 1.07 14.13
CA PHE A 342 32.02 2.11 14.89
C PHE A 342 31.10 3.04 15.69
N ILE A 343 29.78 2.84 15.63
CA ILE A 343 28.82 3.80 16.14
C ILE A 343 28.95 4.05 17.64
N GLU A 344 29.20 3.00 18.44
CA GLU A 344 29.38 3.14 19.90
C GLU A 344 30.62 3.98 20.24
N ILE A 345 31.70 3.82 19.47
CA ILE A 345 32.95 4.56 19.67
C ILE A 345 32.73 6.03 19.32
N ASP A 346 32.13 6.32 18.17
CA ASP A 346 31.90 7.70 17.73
C ASP A 346 30.86 8.42 18.62
N VAL A 347 29.85 7.71 19.11
CA VAL A 347 28.83 8.23 20.04
C VAL A 347 29.43 8.49 21.42
N GLU A 348 30.32 7.63 21.92
CA GLU A 348 31.02 7.87 23.18
C GLU A 348 31.94 9.09 23.09
N GLU A 349 32.67 9.25 21.99
CA GLU A 349 33.48 10.44 21.74
C GLU A 349 32.61 11.71 21.70
N ALA A 350 31.47 11.66 21.00
CA ALA A 350 30.49 12.75 21.00
C ALA A 350 29.90 13.02 22.39
N ARG A 351 29.63 11.99 23.19
CA ARG A 351 29.10 12.10 24.56
C ARG A 351 30.10 12.77 25.51
N GLN A 352 31.38 12.49 25.35
CA GLN A 352 32.44 13.14 26.12
C GLN A 352 32.63 14.61 25.71
N ALA A 353 32.40 14.92 24.43
CA ALA A 353 32.44 16.29 23.92
C ALA A 353 31.19 17.13 24.27
N ALA A 354 30.05 16.47 24.49
CA ALA A 354 28.78 17.10 24.82
C ALA A 354 28.63 17.40 26.33
N SER A 355 27.96 18.51 26.65
CA SER A 355 27.69 18.90 28.04
C SER A 355 26.64 18.02 28.71
N LYS A 356 25.71 17.46 27.93
CA LYS A 356 24.73 16.47 28.39
C LYS A 356 24.65 15.30 27.41
N PRO A 357 24.46 14.06 27.89
CA PRO A 357 24.29 12.91 27.00
C PRO A 357 23.15 13.04 25.97
N ILE A 358 22.09 13.79 26.30
CA ILE A 358 20.96 14.03 25.39
C ILE A 358 21.33 14.92 24.18
N GLU A 359 22.34 15.79 24.32
CA GLU A 359 22.75 16.71 23.25
C GLU A 359 23.38 15.96 22.07
N VAL A 360 23.98 14.78 22.32
CA VAL A 360 24.47 13.90 21.24
C VAL A 360 23.32 13.45 20.34
N ILE A 361 22.15 13.17 20.93
CA ILE A 361 20.95 12.81 20.18
C ILE A 361 20.44 14.04 19.43
N GLU A 362 20.15 15.14 20.15
CA GLU A 362 19.51 16.34 19.60
C GLU A 362 20.33 17.07 18.52
N ILE A 363 21.66 16.99 18.60
CA ILE A 363 22.56 17.72 17.71
C ILE A 363 23.21 16.76 16.73
N ASN A 364 23.96 15.76 17.20
CA ASN A 364 24.80 14.97 16.30
C ASN A 364 24.02 13.92 15.51
N LEU A 365 23.25 13.08 16.21
CA LEU A 365 22.48 12.01 15.58
C LEU A 365 21.33 12.58 14.75
N MET A 366 20.61 13.59 15.26
CA MET A 366 19.55 14.25 14.51
C MET A 366 20.07 14.96 13.25
N ALA A 367 21.26 15.57 13.27
CA ALA A 367 21.85 16.14 12.05
C ALA A 367 22.11 15.07 10.99
N GLY A 368 22.60 13.88 11.37
CA GLY A 368 22.76 12.76 10.43
C GLY A 368 21.43 12.23 9.92
N MET A 369 20.41 12.15 10.77
CA MET A 369 19.07 11.70 10.38
C MET A 369 18.31 12.70 9.52
N ASN A 370 18.56 14.00 9.66
CA ASN A 370 18.04 15.01 8.74
C ASN A 370 18.59 14.77 7.33
N VAL A 371 19.88 14.44 7.18
CA VAL A 371 20.46 14.08 5.88
C VAL A 371 19.80 12.82 5.30
N VAL A 372 19.57 11.79 6.13
CA VAL A 372 18.80 10.59 5.72
C VAL A 372 17.39 10.96 5.26
N GLY A 373 16.71 11.85 5.99
CA GLY A 373 15.39 12.36 5.66
C GLY A 373 15.37 13.15 4.34
N ASP A 374 16.35 14.02 4.11
CA ASP A 374 16.49 14.81 2.88
C ASP A 374 16.78 13.91 1.66
N LEU A 375 17.65 12.91 1.82
CA LEU A 375 17.96 11.94 0.76
C LEU A 375 16.76 11.05 0.44
N PHE A 376 16.01 10.60 1.45
CA PHE A 376 14.78 9.83 1.25
C PHE A 376 13.68 10.67 0.61
N GLY A 377 13.48 11.91 1.09
CA GLY A 377 12.49 12.84 0.54
C GLY A 377 12.79 13.31 -0.89
N SER A 378 14.06 13.32 -1.29
CA SER A 378 14.50 13.61 -2.67
C SER A 378 14.58 12.37 -3.57
N GLY A 379 14.23 11.18 -3.08
CA GLY A 379 14.25 9.92 -3.84
C GLY A 379 15.64 9.35 -4.10
N LYS A 380 16.69 9.88 -3.47
CA LYS A 380 18.09 9.42 -3.59
C LYS A 380 18.46 8.30 -2.62
N MET A 381 17.61 8.06 -1.63
CA MET A 381 17.75 6.99 -0.66
C MET A 381 16.43 6.25 -0.59
N PHE A 382 16.51 4.92 -0.48
CA PHE A 382 15.33 4.06 -0.50
C PHE A 382 15.07 3.46 0.88
N LEU A 383 13.85 2.98 1.09
CA LEU A 383 13.41 2.48 2.38
C LEU A 383 14.37 1.50 3.07
N PRO A 384 15.00 0.52 2.38
CA PRO A 384 15.93 -0.40 3.04
C PRO A 384 17.11 0.30 3.71
N GLN A 385 17.63 1.35 3.06
CA GLN A 385 18.73 2.14 3.59
C GLN A 385 18.26 2.99 4.77
N VAL A 386 17.05 3.54 4.72
CA VAL A 386 16.45 4.29 5.84
C VAL A 386 16.28 3.41 7.07
N VAL A 387 15.80 2.17 6.90
CA VAL A 387 15.65 1.22 8.01
C VAL A 387 17.02 0.82 8.57
N LYS A 388 18.04 0.60 7.71
CA LYS A 388 19.43 0.39 8.17
C LYS A 388 19.97 1.60 8.94
N SER A 389 19.66 2.83 8.52
CA SER A 389 20.04 4.07 9.20
C SER A 389 19.38 4.18 10.58
N ALA A 390 18.08 3.84 10.67
CA ALA A 390 17.32 3.82 11.91
C ALA A 390 17.92 2.83 12.92
N ARG A 391 18.37 1.66 12.47
CA ARG A 391 19.08 0.68 13.31
C ARG A 391 20.34 1.28 13.94
N VAL A 392 21.17 1.96 13.14
CA VAL A 392 22.38 2.66 13.64
C VAL A 392 22.00 3.72 14.67
N MET A 393 20.94 4.50 14.40
CA MET A 393 20.42 5.51 15.32
C MET A 393 19.94 4.89 16.65
N LYS A 394 19.15 3.82 16.60
CA LYS A 394 18.64 3.14 17.80
C LYS A 394 19.78 2.56 18.64
N LYS A 395 20.79 1.94 18.02
CA LYS A 395 21.98 1.44 18.71
C LYS A 395 22.75 2.57 19.41
N ALA A 396 22.92 3.71 18.73
CA ALA A 396 23.52 4.91 19.31
C ALA A 396 22.73 5.45 20.52
N VAL A 397 21.40 5.56 20.40
CA VAL A 397 20.54 6.01 21.50
C VAL A 397 20.55 5.02 22.66
N ALA A 398 20.52 3.71 22.39
CA ALA A 398 20.58 2.66 23.39
C ALA A 398 21.87 2.72 24.22
N TYR A 399 23.00 3.01 23.56
CA TYR A 399 24.27 3.26 24.23
C TYR A 399 24.20 4.47 25.17
N LEU A 400 23.50 5.55 24.78
CA LEU A 400 23.37 6.77 25.56
C LEU A 400 22.36 6.65 26.73
N LEU A 401 21.36 5.77 26.63
CA LEU A 401 20.27 5.63 27.61
C LEU A 401 20.74 5.46 29.07
N PRO A 402 21.73 4.61 29.41
CA PRO A 402 22.25 4.51 30.78
C PRO A 402 22.80 5.84 31.32
N TYR A 403 23.43 6.64 30.47
CA TYR A 403 23.97 7.95 30.83
C TYR A 403 22.88 9.03 30.93
N ILE A 404 21.82 8.90 30.14
CA ILE A 404 20.63 9.76 30.21
C ILE A 404 19.83 9.45 31.48
N ASN A 405 19.63 8.17 31.81
CA ASN A 405 18.80 7.69 32.93
C ASN A 405 19.44 7.84 34.32
N GLN A 406 20.76 8.07 34.41
CA GLN A 406 21.47 8.38 35.67
C GLN A 406 21.36 9.87 36.09
N ALA A 407 20.67 10.71 35.31
CA ALA A 407 20.28 12.07 35.69
C ALA A 407 18.89 12.09 36.38
N PRO A 408 18.63 12.89 37.43
CA PRO A 408 17.40 12.79 38.22
C PRO A 408 16.15 13.26 37.43
N PRO A 409 15.00 12.57 37.55
CA PRO A 409 13.79 12.88 36.79
C PRO A 409 12.96 14.01 37.44
N ALA A 410 12.33 14.85 36.62
CA ALA A 410 11.37 15.88 37.05
C ALA A 410 9.92 15.32 37.04
N PRO A 411 9.04 15.70 37.99
CA PRO A 411 7.66 15.18 38.02
C PRO A 411 6.68 15.99 37.15
N LYS A 412 5.64 15.23 36.74
CA LYS A 412 4.61 15.40 35.73
C LYS A 412 3.83 16.73 35.70
N GLY A 413 3.29 16.97 34.51
CA GLY A 413 2.41 18.07 34.17
C GLY A 413 1.67 17.88 32.88
N GLY A 414 0.36 17.73 33.02
CA GLY A 414 -0.53 17.79 31.89
C GLY A 414 -0.47 19.15 31.19
N ALA A 415 -0.89 19.10 29.94
CA ALA A 415 -1.24 20.22 29.10
C ALA A 415 -1.94 21.36 29.85
N LYS A 416 -1.55 22.60 29.56
CA LYS A 416 -2.35 23.52 28.73
C LYS A 416 -1.59 24.81 28.42
N SER A 417 -1.39 25.04 27.12
CA SER A 417 -1.38 26.32 26.39
C SER A 417 -0.43 27.47 26.75
N SER A 418 0.06 28.07 25.67
CA SER A 418 0.53 29.46 25.45
C SER A 418 2.04 29.75 25.56
N GLN A 419 2.49 30.45 24.50
CA GLN A 419 3.83 30.90 24.10
C GLN A 419 4.62 31.64 25.20
N HIS A 420 5.94 31.85 25.04
CA HIS A 420 6.54 33.19 24.92
C HIS A 420 8.09 33.25 24.82
N TRP A 421 8.55 33.67 23.63
CA TRP A 421 9.70 34.52 23.24
C TRP A 421 11.15 34.16 23.63
N GLU A 422 12.23 34.56 22.93
CA GLU A 422 12.54 35.79 22.19
C GLU A 422 12.41 37.10 23.01
N THR A 423 13.00 37.23 24.20
CA THR A 423 13.22 38.57 24.77
C THR A 423 14.62 38.76 25.31
N ALA A 424 15.52 38.96 24.36
CA ALA A 424 16.36 40.13 24.50
C ALA A 424 16.46 40.78 23.13
N ASP A 425 16.43 42.11 23.10
CA ASP A 425 16.85 42.85 21.92
C ASP A 425 18.35 42.56 21.68
N PRO A 426 18.73 41.98 20.52
CA PRO A 426 20.12 41.62 20.22
C PRO A 426 21.10 42.79 20.32
N LEU A 427 20.63 44.03 20.10
CA LEU A 427 21.49 45.23 20.10
C LEU A 427 21.97 45.61 21.50
N ASN A 428 21.14 45.39 22.53
CA ASN A 428 21.39 45.88 23.89
C ASN A 428 21.89 44.81 24.87
N TYR A 429 21.80 43.53 24.51
CA TYR A 429 22.13 42.40 25.37
C TYR A 429 23.57 42.46 25.93
N ASN A 430 24.55 42.82 25.08
CA ASN A 430 25.95 42.90 25.49
C ASN A 430 26.22 44.03 26.50
N LEU A 431 25.53 45.16 26.36
CA LEU A 431 25.61 46.28 27.30
C LEU A 431 25.02 45.87 28.67
N LEU A 432 23.80 45.32 28.66
CA LEU A 432 23.08 44.86 29.86
C LEU A 432 23.82 43.71 30.58
N LYS A 433 24.57 42.88 29.83
CA LYS A 433 25.38 41.79 30.37
C LYS A 433 26.55 42.29 31.21
N GLU A 434 27.28 43.31 30.76
CA GLU A 434 28.37 43.90 31.54
C GLU A 434 27.85 44.61 32.80
N PHE A 435 26.69 45.28 32.70
CA PHE A 435 25.99 45.87 33.85
C PHE A 435 25.55 44.81 34.87
N ALA A 436 24.91 43.72 34.43
CA ALA A 436 24.52 42.61 35.31
C ALA A 436 25.74 41.97 36.00
N LYS A 437 26.87 41.86 35.30
CA LYS A 437 28.14 41.33 35.85
C LYS A 437 28.69 42.22 36.96
N ARG A 438 28.66 43.55 36.75
CA ARG A 438 29.05 44.53 37.77
C ARG A 438 28.16 44.45 39.01
N MET A 439 26.85 44.42 38.82
CA MET A 439 25.87 44.28 39.91
C MET A 439 26.10 42.99 40.74
N ARG A 440 26.46 41.87 40.10
CA ARG A 440 26.78 40.61 40.82
C ARG A 440 28.06 40.68 41.66
N ASN A 441 29.02 41.50 41.24
CA ASN A 441 30.31 41.67 41.93
C ASN A 441 30.27 42.76 43.01
N GLN A 442 29.24 43.61 43.01
CA GLN A 442 29.03 44.68 43.99
C GLN A 442 27.57 44.71 44.50
N PRO A 443 27.04 43.62 45.09
CA PRO A 443 25.65 43.60 45.58
C PRO A 443 25.49 44.39 46.90
N THR A 444 24.31 44.97 47.10
CA THR A 444 23.92 45.63 48.36
C THR A 444 23.78 44.64 49.51
N ASP A 445 23.78 45.13 50.75
CA ASP A 445 23.64 44.27 51.93
C ASP A 445 22.27 43.59 52.00
N ALA A 446 21.21 44.25 51.53
CA ALA A 446 19.88 43.67 51.41
C ALA A 446 19.84 42.56 50.32
N GLU A 447 20.41 42.80 49.15
CA GLU A 447 20.52 41.79 48.09
C GLU A 447 21.37 40.60 48.52
N LYS A 448 22.48 40.81 49.26
CA LYS A 448 23.27 39.72 49.84
C LYS A 448 22.45 38.91 50.83
N MET A 449 21.69 39.57 51.71
CA MET A 449 20.89 38.92 52.73
C MET A 449 19.76 38.08 52.10
N LEU A 450 19.03 38.64 51.14
CA LEU A 450 17.97 37.90 50.43
C LEU A 450 18.55 36.80 49.52
N TRP A 451 19.67 37.07 48.83
CA TRP A 451 20.34 36.06 48.02
C TRP A 451 20.88 34.91 48.87
N ASN A 452 21.38 35.13 50.09
CA ASN A 452 21.81 34.04 50.96
C ASN A 452 20.68 33.04 51.25
N VAL A 453 19.42 33.48 51.21
CA VAL A 453 18.25 32.62 51.42
C VAL A 453 17.67 32.05 50.13
N LEU A 454 17.59 32.84 49.06
CA LEU A 454 17.06 32.40 47.74
C LEU A 454 18.07 31.57 46.94
N SER A 455 19.37 31.80 47.16
CA SER A 455 20.46 31.05 46.54
C SER A 455 20.53 29.63 47.09
N GLY A 456 20.97 28.69 46.26
CA GLY A 456 21.09 27.30 46.69
C GLY A 456 19.76 26.54 46.86
N LYS A 457 18.68 26.94 46.17
CA LYS A 457 17.34 26.33 46.27
C LYS A 457 16.70 26.43 47.68
N GLY A 458 17.12 27.40 48.51
CA GLY A 458 16.76 27.49 49.93
C GLY A 458 15.28 27.75 50.24
N MET A 459 14.46 28.06 49.23
CA MET A 459 13.04 28.38 49.40
C MET A 459 12.15 27.36 48.69
N GLU A 460 11.58 26.44 49.48
CA GLU A 460 10.67 25.36 49.04
C GLU A 460 11.12 24.56 47.79
N GLY A 461 12.43 24.56 47.48
CA GLY A 461 13.02 23.84 46.36
C GLY A 461 13.03 24.58 45.00
N PHE A 462 12.60 25.85 44.95
CA PHE A 462 12.57 26.64 43.71
C PHE A 462 13.88 27.39 43.45
N LYS A 463 14.31 27.47 42.17
CA LYS A 463 15.55 28.14 41.77
C LYS A 463 15.28 29.58 41.40
N PHE A 464 15.95 30.49 42.10
CA PHE A 464 16.04 31.89 41.74
C PHE A 464 17.35 32.18 41.00
N ARG A 465 17.32 33.09 40.02
CA ARG A 465 18.49 33.68 39.38
C ARG A 465 18.60 35.12 39.82
N ARG A 466 19.83 35.64 39.95
CA ARG A 466 20.04 37.06 40.25
C ARG A 466 20.54 37.85 39.04
N GLN A 467 20.03 39.06 38.85
CA GLN A 467 20.40 40.01 37.79
C GLN A 467 20.24 39.34 36.42
N HIS A 468 19.00 38.90 36.16
CA HIS A 468 18.60 38.19 34.96
C HIS A 468 18.03 39.14 33.92
N ILE A 469 18.50 39.04 32.68
CA ILE A 469 18.11 39.95 31.61
C ILE A 469 16.82 39.42 30.96
N ILE A 470 15.82 40.29 30.82
CA ILE A 470 14.51 40.00 30.23
C ILE A 470 14.12 41.21 29.37
N GLY A 471 14.01 41.02 28.06
CA GLY A 471 13.89 42.11 27.10
C GLY A 471 15.07 43.08 27.20
N ASN A 472 14.76 44.33 27.55
CA ASN A 472 15.72 45.42 27.76
C ASN A 472 16.03 45.68 29.25
N PHE A 473 15.62 44.78 30.15
CA PHE A 473 15.70 44.99 31.60
C PHE A 473 16.57 43.95 32.30
N ILE A 474 17.07 44.29 33.50
CA ILE A 474 17.78 43.37 34.40
C ILE A 474 16.95 43.22 35.67
N ALA A 475 16.31 42.08 35.85
CA ALA A 475 15.58 41.70 37.06
C ALA A 475 16.55 41.28 38.18
N GLU A 476 16.41 41.83 39.38
CA GLU A 476 17.34 41.55 40.49
C GLU A 476 17.27 40.11 40.97
N PHE A 477 16.07 39.52 41.11
CA PHE A 477 15.91 38.07 41.27
C PHE A 477 14.72 37.53 40.46
N ILE A 478 14.81 36.28 39.99
CA ILE A 478 13.70 35.64 39.24
C ILE A 478 13.64 34.12 39.42
N CYS A 479 12.44 33.60 39.68
CA CYS A 479 12.07 32.20 39.54
C CYS A 479 11.37 31.96 38.20
N LEU A 480 12.14 31.53 37.20
CA LEU A 480 11.63 31.23 35.85
C LEU A 480 10.58 30.12 35.84
N LYS A 481 10.69 29.12 36.71
CA LYS A 481 9.72 28.01 36.78
C LYS A 481 8.32 28.46 37.22
N LYS A 482 8.21 29.65 37.83
CA LYS A 482 6.97 30.24 38.33
C LYS A 482 6.66 31.60 37.70
N ASN A 483 7.46 32.01 36.72
CA ASN A 483 7.49 33.35 36.16
C ASN A 483 7.47 34.46 37.24
N LEU A 484 8.14 34.28 38.37
CA LEU A 484 8.11 35.24 39.50
C LEU A 484 9.40 36.07 39.55
N ILE A 485 9.30 37.39 39.47
CA ILE A 485 10.40 38.37 39.60
C ILE A 485 10.33 39.04 40.98
N ILE A 486 11.49 39.21 41.62
CA ILE A 486 11.65 39.89 42.90
C ILE A 486 12.69 41.01 42.74
N GLU A 487 12.33 42.23 43.09
CA GLU A 487 13.21 43.41 43.09
C GLU A 487 13.38 43.94 44.53
N VAL A 488 14.58 44.41 44.87
CA VAL A 488 15.02 44.93 46.18
C VAL A 488 15.55 46.35 45.99
N ASP A 489 14.64 47.33 46.03
CA ASP A 489 14.97 48.71 45.75
C ASP A 489 15.80 49.34 46.91
N GLY A 490 16.99 49.84 46.57
CA GLY A 490 17.79 50.70 47.44
C GLY A 490 17.16 52.08 47.63
N SER A 491 17.55 52.80 48.69
CA SER A 491 16.99 54.11 49.09
C SER A 491 17.31 55.27 48.13
N ILE A 492 17.00 55.09 46.84
CA ILE A 492 17.13 56.03 45.72
C ILE A 492 15.72 56.39 45.18
N HIS A 493 14.65 56.03 45.89
CA HIS A 493 13.28 56.51 45.61
C HIS A 493 13.01 57.91 46.18
N GLN A 494 13.86 58.90 45.86
CA GLN A 494 13.58 60.30 46.21
C GLN A 494 13.60 61.28 45.04
N LEU A 495 13.89 60.85 43.80
CA LEU A 495 13.75 61.73 42.64
C LEU A 495 12.50 61.37 41.81
N PRO A 496 11.60 62.34 41.54
CA PRO A 496 10.30 62.11 40.89
C PRO A 496 10.37 61.43 39.51
N GLU A 497 11.49 61.58 38.84
CA GLU A 497 11.70 61.24 37.44
C GLU A 497 11.83 59.71 37.21
N ASN A 498 12.18 58.93 38.23
CA ASN A 498 12.36 57.46 38.13
C ASN A 498 11.08 56.63 38.37
N LYS A 499 9.98 57.23 38.83
CA LYS A 499 8.73 56.50 39.13
C LYS A 499 7.91 56.12 37.89
N ILE A 500 8.11 56.83 36.79
CA ILE A 500 7.29 56.69 35.56
C ILE A 500 7.81 55.52 34.72
N SER A 501 9.13 55.40 34.58
CA SER A 501 9.81 54.32 33.84
C SER A 501 9.60 52.93 34.47
N ASP A 502 9.52 52.87 35.81
CA ASP A 502 9.39 51.61 36.56
C ASP A 502 8.00 50.97 36.44
N ASN A 503 6.95 51.79 36.35
CA ASN A 503 5.58 51.31 36.19
C ASN A 503 5.33 50.76 34.79
N GLU A 504 5.95 51.34 33.76
CA GLU A 504 5.88 50.85 32.39
C GLU A 504 6.66 49.53 32.22
N ARG A 505 7.83 49.42 32.86
CA ARG A 505 8.62 48.19 32.96
C ARG A 505 7.83 47.05 33.60
N THR A 506 7.19 47.27 34.75
CA THR A 506 6.40 46.24 35.43
C THR A 506 5.16 45.83 34.61
N LYS A 507 4.54 46.77 33.89
CA LYS A 507 3.43 46.45 32.97
C LYS A 507 3.87 45.56 31.80
N TRP A 508 5.04 45.81 31.20
CA TRP A 508 5.56 44.97 30.12
C TRP A 508 5.90 43.54 30.61
N LEU A 509 6.57 43.42 31.76
CA LEU A 509 6.91 42.11 32.35
C LEU A 509 5.66 41.29 32.71
N ASN A 510 4.61 41.93 33.24
CA ASN A 510 3.32 41.28 33.52
C ASN A 510 2.61 40.78 32.24
N ASN A 511 2.68 41.54 31.14
CA ASN A 511 2.09 41.14 29.86
C ASN A 511 2.83 39.95 29.21
N GLU A 512 4.14 39.81 29.47
CA GLU A 512 4.97 38.69 29.03
C GLU A 512 4.88 37.45 29.95
N GLY A 513 3.92 37.45 30.89
CA GLY A 513 3.61 36.31 31.75
C GLY A 513 4.37 36.25 33.07
N TYR A 514 5.10 37.31 33.46
CA TYR A 514 5.87 37.37 34.72
C TYR A 514 5.15 38.15 35.82
N GLN A 515 5.10 37.62 37.03
CA GLN A 515 4.63 38.32 38.22
C GLN A 515 5.79 39.04 38.91
N VAL A 516 5.71 40.37 39.10
CA VAL A 516 6.77 41.17 39.76
C VAL A 516 6.37 41.56 41.18
N ILE A 517 7.24 41.33 42.15
CA ILE A 517 7.11 41.82 43.52
C ILE A 517 8.34 42.66 43.92
N ARG A 518 8.13 43.70 44.74
CA ARG A 518 9.20 44.61 45.18
C ARG A 518 9.27 44.72 46.70
N PHE A 519 10.47 44.82 47.22
CA PHE A 519 10.75 45.09 48.62
C PHE A 519 11.73 46.26 48.75
N THR A 520 11.59 47.07 49.79
CA THR A 520 12.58 48.08 50.14
C THR A 520 13.75 47.45 50.90
N ASN A 521 14.93 48.08 50.84
CA ASN A 521 16.08 47.65 51.64
C ASN A 521 15.75 47.50 53.14
N ASN A 522 14.94 48.40 53.72
CA ASN A 522 14.56 48.30 55.13
C ASN A 522 13.66 47.10 55.41
N GLU A 523 12.74 46.75 54.50
CA GLU A 523 11.89 45.56 54.64
C GLU A 523 12.71 44.26 54.60
N VAL A 524 13.69 44.17 53.71
CA VAL A 524 14.57 43.00 53.63
C VAL A 524 15.51 42.91 54.83
N LEU A 525 16.04 44.04 55.32
CA LEU A 525 16.99 44.07 56.44
C LEU A 525 16.32 43.92 57.83
N LEU A 526 15.09 44.41 58.01
CA LEU A 526 14.41 44.46 59.31
C LEU A 526 13.24 43.46 59.44
N GLU A 527 12.67 43.00 58.32
CA GLU A 527 11.46 42.14 58.29
C GLU A 527 11.61 40.92 57.34
N LEU A 528 12.81 40.34 57.24
CA LEU A 528 13.13 39.26 56.29
C LEU A 528 12.15 38.08 56.30
N GLU A 529 11.66 37.65 57.47
CA GLU A 529 10.74 36.51 57.60
C GLU A 529 9.39 36.78 56.93
N LYS A 530 8.89 38.02 57.02
CA LYS A 530 7.66 38.47 56.36
C LYS A 530 7.83 38.58 54.85
N VAL A 531 9.01 38.99 54.38
CA VAL A 531 9.41 39.00 52.96
C VAL A 531 9.45 37.57 52.41
N LEU A 532 10.01 36.62 53.17
CA LEU A 532 10.14 35.24 52.73
C LEU A 532 8.79 34.52 52.64
N ASN A 533 7.94 34.64 53.66
CA ASN A 533 6.60 34.03 53.63
C ASN A 533 5.79 34.45 52.40
N LYS A 534 5.92 35.72 51.99
CA LYS A 534 5.22 36.25 50.81
C LYS A 534 5.76 35.72 49.48
N ILE A 535 7.04 35.34 49.40
CA ILE A 535 7.63 34.68 48.22
C ILE A 535 7.20 33.20 48.17
N SER A 536 7.14 32.52 49.32
CA SER A 536 6.69 31.11 49.43
C SER A 536 5.26 30.90 48.94
N GLU A 537 4.33 31.76 49.35
CA GLU A 537 2.91 31.71 48.96
C GLU A 537 2.70 31.72 47.44
N LEU A 538 3.65 32.27 46.67
CA LEU A 538 3.58 32.40 45.20
C LEU A 538 4.30 31.26 44.44
N LEU A 539 5.01 30.36 45.13
CA LEU A 539 5.80 29.29 44.51
C LEU A 539 5.03 27.95 44.30
N ILE A 540 3.83 27.74 44.84
CA ILE A 540 3.07 26.47 44.74
C ILE A 540 1.82 26.66 43.81
N ALA A 541 1.88 26.42 42.49
CA ALA A 541 1.41 25.22 41.71
C ALA A 541 1.57 25.44 40.15
N PRO A 542 1.20 24.55 39.19
CA PRO A 542 1.94 23.49 38.41
C PRO A 542 2.13 23.76 36.85
N PRO A 543 2.55 22.85 35.88
CA PRO A 543 3.53 21.71 35.76
C PRO A 543 4.29 21.44 34.36
N SER A 544 4.96 20.25 34.13
CA SER A 544 6.08 19.78 33.19
C SER A 544 5.90 19.25 31.71
N GLY A 545 6.99 19.12 30.88
CA GLY A 545 7.15 18.22 29.69
C GLY A 545 8.47 18.39 28.86
N ALA A 546 9.00 17.33 28.21
CA ALA A 546 10.12 17.35 27.22
C ALA A 546 9.54 17.21 25.80
N GLY A 547 10.03 17.95 24.80
CA GLY A 547 9.34 18.09 23.50
C GLY A 547 10.07 17.46 22.31
N GLY A 548 9.51 16.40 21.73
CA GLY A 548 9.79 15.96 20.35
C GLY A 548 9.03 16.82 19.32
N ALA A 549 9.22 16.55 18.01
CA ALA A 549 8.47 17.24 16.94
C ALA A 549 6.94 17.02 17.05
N GLY A 550 6.57 15.90 17.68
CA GLY A 550 5.22 15.52 18.10
C GLY A 550 5.24 14.05 18.52
N LYS A 551 4.19 13.60 19.21
CA LYS A 551 4.00 12.22 19.62
C LYS A 551 2.92 11.55 18.77
N ILE A 552 3.24 10.43 18.13
CA ILE A 552 2.36 9.73 17.20
C ILE A 552 2.06 8.34 17.74
N LEU A 553 0.78 8.02 17.90
CA LEU A 553 0.33 6.68 18.23
C LEU A 553 0.13 5.87 16.95
N MET A 554 0.68 4.67 16.86
CA MET A 554 0.48 3.75 15.74
C MET A 554 -0.22 2.49 16.21
N ALA A 555 -1.24 2.03 15.49
CA ALA A 555 -1.95 0.80 15.80
C ALA A 555 -2.49 0.11 14.54
N THR A 556 -2.35 -1.21 14.48
CA THR A 556 -3.15 -2.03 13.55
C THR A 556 -4.49 -2.31 14.23
N VAL A 557 -5.58 -1.97 13.55
CA VAL A 557 -6.92 -1.94 14.14
C VAL A 557 -7.43 -3.34 14.53
N LYS A 558 -8.49 -3.36 15.35
CA LYS A 558 -9.05 -4.58 15.93
C LYS A 558 -9.32 -5.67 14.88
N GLY A 559 -8.87 -6.88 15.21
CA GLY A 559 -9.06 -8.08 14.40
C GLY A 559 -8.16 -8.18 13.16
N ASP A 560 -7.33 -7.18 12.88
CA ASP A 560 -6.27 -7.26 11.88
C ASP A 560 -4.91 -7.57 12.54
N VAL A 561 -4.11 -8.38 11.87
CA VAL A 561 -2.86 -8.96 12.40
C VAL A 561 -1.61 -8.51 11.64
N HIS A 562 -1.75 -7.86 10.49
CA HIS A 562 -0.61 -7.50 9.66
C HIS A 562 -0.04 -6.13 10.06
N ASP A 563 1.27 -6.06 10.23
CA ASP A 563 1.95 -4.87 10.75
C ASP A 563 3.17 -4.41 9.95
N ILE A 564 3.61 -5.13 8.90
CA ILE A 564 4.83 -4.79 8.14
C ILE A 564 4.81 -3.32 7.69
N GLY A 565 3.72 -2.89 7.03
CA GLY A 565 3.56 -1.50 6.60
C GLY A 565 3.53 -0.49 7.76
N LYS A 566 2.90 -0.85 8.90
CA LYS A 566 2.88 -0.02 10.11
C LYS A 566 4.28 0.17 10.68
N ASN A 567 5.07 -0.90 10.74
CA ASN A 567 6.42 -0.88 11.32
C ASN A 567 7.34 -0.03 10.45
N ILE A 568 7.23 -0.15 9.12
CA ILE A 568 7.91 0.71 8.15
C ILE A 568 7.59 2.20 8.40
N VAL A 569 6.31 2.56 8.49
CA VAL A 569 5.89 3.95 8.75
C VAL A 569 6.41 4.45 10.10
N SER A 570 6.35 3.61 11.13
CA SER A 570 6.81 3.93 12.48
C SER A 570 8.31 4.21 12.51
N VAL A 571 9.12 3.40 11.83
CA VAL A 571 10.56 3.62 11.70
C VAL A 571 10.84 4.93 10.97
N VAL A 572 10.19 5.17 9.83
CA VAL A 572 10.38 6.39 9.03
C VAL A 572 9.98 7.65 9.81
N LEU A 573 8.89 7.62 10.59
CA LEU A 573 8.50 8.74 11.45
C LEU A 573 9.47 8.93 12.62
N ALA A 574 9.95 7.85 13.25
CA ALA A 574 10.97 7.94 14.29
C ALA A 574 12.27 8.59 13.78
N CYS A 575 12.66 8.28 12.54
CA CYS A 575 13.79 8.94 11.86
C CYS A 575 13.63 10.46 11.72
N ASN A 576 12.40 10.97 11.80
CA ASN A 576 12.05 12.39 11.68
C ASN A 576 11.71 13.04 13.04
N ASN A 577 12.26 12.52 14.15
CA ASN A 577 12.13 13.06 15.50
C ASN A 577 10.70 13.03 16.11
N TYR A 578 9.85 12.12 15.62
CA TYR A 578 8.56 11.84 16.24
C TYR A 578 8.70 10.76 17.32
N GLU A 579 8.06 10.96 18.47
CA GLU A 579 7.95 9.91 19.50
C GLU A 579 6.84 8.93 19.10
N ILE A 580 7.17 7.67 18.84
CA ILE A 580 6.20 6.65 18.41
C ILE A 580 5.72 5.83 19.59
N VAL A 581 4.40 5.76 19.75
CA VAL A 581 3.70 4.84 20.68
C VAL A 581 3.02 3.77 19.84
N ASP A 582 3.69 2.63 19.64
CA ASP A 582 3.15 1.50 18.89
C ASP A 582 2.37 0.56 19.82
N LEU A 583 1.07 0.37 19.54
CA LEU A 583 0.21 -0.52 20.32
C LEU A 583 0.17 -1.97 19.78
N GLY A 584 0.85 -2.23 18.67
CA GLY A 584 0.88 -3.53 18.00
C GLY A 584 -0.36 -3.77 17.14
N VAL A 585 -0.80 -5.03 17.13
CA VAL A 585 -1.89 -5.53 16.28
C VAL A 585 -3.14 -5.90 17.06
N MET A 586 -4.26 -6.06 16.35
CA MET A 586 -5.57 -6.37 16.92
C MET A 586 -6.02 -5.40 18.03
N VAL A 587 -5.71 -4.11 17.88
CA VAL A 587 -5.93 -3.14 18.95
C VAL A 587 -7.35 -2.56 18.88
N ALA A 588 -8.12 -2.75 19.96
CA ALA A 588 -9.47 -2.20 20.09
C ALA A 588 -9.49 -0.65 20.06
N PRO A 589 -10.49 -0.02 19.42
CA PRO A 589 -10.62 1.44 19.36
C PRO A 589 -10.60 2.11 20.75
N GLU A 590 -11.19 1.49 21.76
CA GLU A 590 -11.21 2.01 23.12
C GLU A 590 -9.81 2.06 23.73
N LYS A 591 -8.99 1.04 23.46
CA LYS A 591 -7.59 0.98 23.91
C LYS A 591 -6.74 2.01 23.18
N ILE A 592 -6.97 2.21 21.87
CA ILE A 592 -6.29 3.25 21.09
C ILE A 592 -6.60 4.63 21.67
N ILE A 593 -7.88 4.93 21.92
CA ILE A 593 -8.31 6.21 22.49
C ILE A 593 -7.75 6.39 23.91
N ALA A 594 -7.80 5.35 24.74
CA ALA A 594 -7.26 5.40 26.10
C ALA A 594 -5.75 5.70 26.10
N ALA A 595 -4.98 4.99 25.28
CA ALA A 595 -3.55 5.22 25.13
C ALA A 595 -3.24 6.60 24.53
N ALA A 596 -4.02 7.07 23.55
CA ALA A 596 -3.86 8.40 22.98
C ALA A 596 -3.98 9.50 24.04
N ILE A 597 -4.94 9.34 24.96
CA ILE A 597 -5.13 10.26 26.10
C ILE A 597 -4.00 10.08 27.13
N GLU A 598 -3.69 8.84 27.53
CA GLU A 598 -2.68 8.52 28.53
C GLU A 598 -1.30 9.09 28.16
N HIS A 599 -0.90 8.87 26.91
CA HIS A 599 0.39 9.29 26.40
C HIS A 599 0.41 10.75 25.92
N ASN A 600 -0.75 11.43 25.87
CA ASN A 600 -0.93 12.77 25.30
C ASN A 600 -0.37 12.87 23.88
N VAL A 601 -0.91 12.06 22.96
CA VAL A 601 -0.41 11.98 21.59
C VAL A 601 -0.98 13.12 20.72
N ASP A 602 -0.18 13.56 19.75
CA ASP A 602 -0.52 14.64 18.82
C ASP A 602 -1.13 14.13 17.51
N ILE A 603 -0.87 12.88 17.12
CA ILE A 603 -1.47 12.22 15.93
C ILE A 603 -1.80 10.75 16.27
N ILE A 604 -2.90 10.23 15.71
CA ILE A 604 -3.23 8.79 15.70
C ILE A 604 -3.07 8.25 14.28
N GLY A 605 -2.20 7.26 14.08
CA GLY A 605 -2.04 6.50 12.85
C GLY A 605 -2.69 5.12 12.95
N LEU A 606 -3.57 4.80 12.00
CA LEU A 606 -4.27 3.52 11.92
C LEU A 606 -3.84 2.73 10.68
N SER A 607 -3.58 1.44 10.87
CA SER A 607 -3.25 0.49 9.80
C SER A 607 -4.30 -0.60 9.66
N GLY A 608 -4.59 -1.01 8.42
CA GLY A 608 -5.45 -2.15 8.10
C GLY A 608 -5.13 -2.78 6.74
N LEU A 609 -5.12 -4.11 6.69
CA LEU A 609 -4.92 -4.95 5.51
C LEU A 609 -6.22 -5.52 4.96
N ILE A 610 -7.19 -5.87 5.81
CA ILE A 610 -8.45 -6.51 5.38
C ILE A 610 -9.62 -5.53 5.37
N THR A 611 -10.69 -5.85 4.64
CA THR A 611 -11.83 -4.94 4.48
C THR A 611 -12.59 -4.62 5.79
N PRO A 612 -12.75 -5.56 6.76
CA PRO A 612 -13.39 -5.25 8.05
C PRO A 612 -12.64 -4.20 8.87
N SER A 613 -11.34 -4.05 8.65
CA SER A 613 -10.50 -3.05 9.34
C SER A 613 -10.97 -1.62 9.08
N LEU A 614 -11.60 -1.37 7.93
CA LEU A 614 -12.14 -0.05 7.59
C LEU A 614 -13.29 0.37 8.52
N ASP A 615 -14.14 -0.57 8.93
CA ASP A 615 -15.25 -0.28 9.85
C ASP A 615 -14.73 0.08 11.25
N GLU A 616 -13.66 -0.55 11.70
CA GLU A 616 -13.00 -0.22 12.97
C GLU A 616 -12.42 1.20 12.95
N MET A 617 -11.86 1.62 11.81
CA MET A 617 -11.38 3.01 11.61
C MET A 617 -12.55 4.02 11.64
N VAL A 618 -13.68 3.68 11.00
CA VAL A 618 -14.92 4.49 11.05
C VAL A 618 -15.45 4.60 12.49
N TYR A 619 -15.47 3.49 13.23
CA TYR A 619 -15.93 3.46 14.62
C TYR A 619 -15.04 4.31 15.52
N LEU A 620 -13.72 4.19 15.38
CA LEU A 620 -12.75 4.98 16.13
C LEU A 620 -12.95 6.48 15.88
N ALA A 621 -13.09 6.89 14.61
CA ALA A 621 -13.35 8.28 14.25
C ALA A 621 -14.63 8.84 14.90
N LYS A 622 -15.72 8.06 14.90
CA LYS A 622 -16.98 8.41 15.60
C LYS A 622 -16.79 8.58 17.10
N GLU A 623 -16.07 7.65 17.74
CA GLU A 623 -15.85 7.70 19.19
C GLU A 623 -14.90 8.82 19.61
N LEU A 624 -13.91 9.18 18.79
CA LEU A 624 -13.09 10.39 18.99
C LEU A 624 -13.96 11.66 18.94
N ASP A 625 -14.85 11.79 17.94
CA ASP A 625 -15.75 12.96 17.81
C ASP A 625 -16.70 13.08 19.01
N LYS A 626 -17.31 11.95 19.39
CA LYS A 626 -18.24 11.86 20.52
C LYS A 626 -17.58 12.25 21.85
N ARG A 627 -16.29 11.96 22.01
CA ARG A 627 -15.49 12.36 23.18
C ARG A 627 -14.90 13.77 23.06
N GLY A 628 -15.09 14.45 21.93
CA GLY A 628 -14.60 15.81 21.68
C GLY A 628 -13.08 15.91 21.63
N LEU A 629 -12.39 14.81 21.30
CA LEU A 629 -10.95 14.79 21.14
C LEU A 629 -10.55 15.49 19.85
N LYS A 630 -9.38 16.16 19.87
CA LYS A 630 -8.90 17.02 18.78
C LYS A 630 -7.62 16.56 18.12
N ILE A 631 -7.42 15.25 18.13
CA ILE A 631 -6.21 14.60 17.64
C ILE A 631 -6.44 14.22 16.18
N PRO A 632 -5.68 14.73 15.21
CA PRO A 632 -5.80 14.33 13.81
C PRO A 632 -5.50 12.83 13.60
N ILE A 633 -6.10 12.24 12.56
CA ILE A 633 -5.98 10.82 12.24
C ILE A 633 -5.30 10.64 10.88
N MET A 634 -4.26 9.81 10.83
CA MET A 634 -3.67 9.28 9.59
C MET A 634 -4.19 7.86 9.35
N ILE A 635 -4.70 7.60 8.15
CA ILE A 635 -5.24 6.30 7.74
C ILE A 635 -4.32 5.69 6.67
N GLY A 636 -3.88 4.44 6.86
CA GLY A 636 -3.05 3.72 5.89
C GLY A 636 -3.25 2.20 5.94
N GLY A 637 -2.59 1.49 5.02
CA GLY A 637 -2.69 0.03 4.87
C GLY A 637 -3.38 -0.40 3.56
N ALA A 638 -3.26 -1.67 3.17
CA ALA A 638 -3.54 -2.13 1.81
C ALA A 638 -5.00 -1.96 1.36
N THR A 639 -5.98 -2.10 2.26
CA THR A 639 -7.41 -1.89 1.94
C THR A 639 -7.86 -0.44 2.06
N THR A 640 -7.01 0.44 2.58
CA THR A 640 -7.35 1.85 2.73
C THR A 640 -7.17 2.59 1.40
N SER A 641 -8.01 3.60 1.19
CA SER A 641 -7.89 4.47 0.02
C SER A 641 -8.36 5.87 0.35
N ARG A 642 -7.89 6.84 -0.42
CA ARG A 642 -8.35 8.23 -0.36
C ARG A 642 -9.86 8.32 -0.54
N ALA A 643 -10.40 7.55 -1.48
CA ALA A 643 -11.84 7.52 -1.75
C ALA A 643 -12.64 7.02 -0.54
N HIS A 644 -12.26 5.89 0.05
CA HIS A 644 -12.94 5.36 1.23
C HIS A 644 -12.82 6.31 2.43
N THR A 645 -11.63 6.87 2.64
CA THR A 645 -11.37 7.82 3.74
C THR A 645 -12.22 9.07 3.62
N ALA A 646 -12.27 9.70 2.45
CA ALA A 646 -13.07 10.91 2.20
C ALA A 646 -14.59 10.66 2.32
N VAL A 647 -15.06 9.50 1.90
CA VAL A 647 -16.50 9.20 1.83
C VAL A 647 -17.06 8.61 3.13
N LYS A 648 -16.30 7.78 3.84
CA LYS A 648 -16.82 7.00 4.99
C LYS A 648 -16.18 7.35 6.33
N ILE A 649 -14.89 7.67 6.40
CA ILE A 649 -14.17 7.91 7.67
C ILE A 649 -14.18 9.40 8.04
N ALA A 650 -13.63 10.26 7.19
CA ALA A 650 -13.51 11.71 7.44
C ALA A 650 -14.83 12.42 7.80
N PRO A 651 -16.00 12.03 7.24
CA PRO A 651 -17.27 12.66 7.63
C PRO A 651 -17.69 12.38 9.08
N GLN A 652 -17.14 11.35 9.72
CA GLN A 652 -17.50 10.94 11.08
C GLN A 652 -16.76 11.70 12.17
N TYR A 653 -15.74 12.48 11.82
CA TYR A 653 -14.90 13.21 12.75
C TYR A 653 -14.72 14.65 12.28
N ARG A 654 -14.88 15.61 13.19
CA ARG A 654 -14.79 17.05 12.85
C ARG A 654 -13.38 17.52 12.58
N GLU A 655 -12.41 16.85 13.17
CA GLU A 655 -10.99 17.21 13.06
C GLU A 655 -10.37 16.46 11.88
N THR A 656 -9.10 16.72 11.57
CA THR A 656 -8.48 16.24 10.33
C THR A 656 -8.37 14.71 10.30
N VAL A 657 -8.87 14.10 9.22
CA VAL A 657 -8.62 12.71 8.85
C VAL A 657 -8.00 12.71 7.47
N ILE A 658 -6.85 12.08 7.31
CA ILE A 658 -6.12 12.05 6.04
C ILE A 658 -5.66 10.64 5.70
N HIS A 659 -5.85 10.25 4.44
CA HIS A 659 -5.29 9.02 3.90
C HIS A 659 -3.84 9.23 3.48
N VAL A 660 -2.98 8.28 3.85
CA VAL A 660 -1.55 8.30 3.55
C VAL A 660 -1.20 7.02 2.81
N ASN A 661 -0.69 7.16 1.58
CA ASN A 661 -0.44 6.03 0.69
C ASN A 661 0.78 5.18 1.12
N ASP A 662 1.82 5.83 1.63
CA ASP A 662 3.12 5.22 1.86
C ASP A 662 3.88 5.93 2.99
N ALA A 663 5.00 5.35 3.41
CA ALA A 663 5.80 5.87 4.51
C ALA A 663 6.51 7.20 4.20
N SER A 664 6.85 7.48 2.94
CA SER A 664 7.47 8.75 2.56
C SER A 664 6.52 9.93 2.77
N ARG A 665 5.25 9.76 2.34
CA ARG A 665 4.22 10.78 2.53
C ARG A 665 3.82 10.96 3.99
N ALA A 666 3.94 9.92 4.82
CA ALA A 666 3.61 9.99 6.24
C ALA A 666 4.40 11.09 6.97
N VAL A 667 5.67 11.30 6.61
CA VAL A 667 6.53 12.34 7.20
C VAL A 667 6.00 13.74 6.88
N THR A 668 5.75 14.01 5.61
CA THR A 668 5.25 15.32 5.12
C THR A 668 3.88 15.64 5.72
N VAL A 669 3.01 14.63 5.79
CA VAL A 669 1.67 14.76 6.39
C VAL A 669 1.77 15.04 7.89
N ALA A 670 2.56 14.26 8.64
CA ALA A 670 2.75 14.47 10.08
C ALA A 670 3.31 15.87 10.37
N GLY A 671 4.30 16.32 9.58
CA GLY A 671 4.86 17.66 9.70
C GLY A 671 3.82 18.74 9.48
N SER A 672 3.01 18.61 8.41
CA SER A 672 1.94 19.57 8.09
C SER A 672 0.83 19.63 9.14
N LEU A 673 0.50 18.49 9.76
CA LEU A 673 -0.49 18.39 10.85
C LEU A 673 -0.02 19.03 12.16
N LEU A 674 1.30 19.16 12.37
CA LEU A 674 1.90 19.68 13.59
C LEU A 674 2.42 21.12 13.46
N ASN A 675 2.56 21.63 12.23
CA ASN A 675 3.08 22.96 11.97
C ASN A 675 2.11 24.11 12.33
N LYS A 676 2.60 25.35 12.35
CA LYS A 676 1.79 26.55 12.67
C LYS A 676 0.60 26.75 11.73
N ASP A 677 0.77 26.37 10.47
CA ASP A 677 -0.26 26.48 9.43
C ASP A 677 -1.21 25.28 9.35
N LYS A 678 -1.19 24.37 10.34
CA LYS A 678 -2.03 23.16 10.35
C LYS A 678 -3.51 23.41 10.14
N LYS A 679 -4.02 24.59 10.51
CA LYS A 679 -5.43 24.97 10.28
C LYS A 679 -5.75 25.17 8.80
N ILE A 680 -4.82 25.76 8.06
CA ILE A 680 -4.95 25.97 6.60
C ILE A 680 -4.92 24.59 5.93
N TYR A 681 -3.89 23.81 6.23
CA TYR A 681 -3.75 22.44 5.71
C TYR A 681 -4.98 21.56 6.03
N ALA A 682 -5.47 21.59 7.27
CA ALA A 682 -6.68 20.88 7.66
C ALA A 682 -7.92 21.33 6.88
N SER A 683 -8.06 22.64 6.65
CA SER A 683 -9.17 23.22 5.87
C SER A 683 -9.10 22.80 4.40
N ASP A 684 -7.90 22.80 3.81
CA ASP A 684 -7.69 22.44 2.41
C ASP A 684 -8.01 20.96 2.16
N ILE A 685 -7.51 20.07 3.03
CA ILE A 685 -7.84 18.64 2.98
C ILE A 685 -9.34 18.40 3.14
N ARG A 686 -10.00 19.14 4.05
CA ARG A 686 -11.45 19.03 4.26
C ARG A 686 -12.21 19.45 3.00
N ALA A 687 -11.86 20.59 2.42
CA ALA A 687 -12.48 21.09 1.19
C ALA A 687 -12.25 20.13 0.01
N GLU A 688 -11.05 19.59 -0.12
CA GLU A 688 -10.69 18.58 -1.12
C GLU A 688 -11.53 17.31 -0.96
N TYR A 689 -11.68 16.79 0.27
CA TYR A 689 -12.45 15.58 0.53
C TYR A 689 -13.95 15.81 0.36
N ASP A 690 -14.46 16.98 0.75
CA ASP A 690 -15.86 17.34 0.54
C ASP A 690 -16.19 17.45 -0.95
N ALA A 691 -15.35 18.13 -1.74
CA ALA A 691 -15.51 18.23 -3.21
C ALA A 691 -15.38 16.86 -3.90
N PHE A 692 -14.41 16.04 -3.48
CA PHE A 692 -14.24 14.68 -3.98
C PHE A 692 -15.48 13.83 -3.67
N ARG A 693 -15.99 13.89 -2.43
CA ARG A 693 -17.18 13.14 -2.00
C ARG A 693 -18.41 13.56 -2.79
N GLU A 694 -18.64 14.85 -3.00
CA GLU A 694 -19.75 15.33 -3.84
C GLU A 694 -19.66 14.77 -5.27
N THR A 695 -18.47 14.84 -5.88
CA THR A 695 -18.23 14.30 -7.22
C THR A 695 -18.42 12.78 -7.26
N PHE A 696 -17.95 12.06 -6.24
CA PHE A 696 -18.05 10.61 -6.12
C PHE A 696 -19.50 10.14 -5.97
N LEU A 697 -20.27 10.81 -5.09
CA LEU A 697 -21.69 10.53 -4.89
C LEU A 697 -22.52 10.87 -6.13
N ASN A 698 -22.12 11.89 -6.90
CA ASN A 698 -22.77 12.24 -8.16
C ASN A 698 -22.43 11.25 -9.29
N ARG A 699 -21.20 10.74 -9.37
CA ARG A 699 -20.78 9.72 -10.36
C ARG A 699 -21.41 8.34 -10.13
N SER A 700 -21.72 7.99 -8.88
CA SER A 700 -22.39 6.72 -8.56
C SER A 700 -23.84 6.62 -9.06
N ARG A 701 -24.44 7.71 -9.57
CA ARG A 701 -25.82 7.70 -10.09
C ARG A 701 -25.97 7.19 -11.53
N ASP A 702 -24.88 7.04 -12.29
CA ASP A 702 -24.95 6.75 -13.74
C ASP A 702 -24.61 5.31 -14.17
N LYS A 703 -24.47 4.36 -13.23
CA LYS A 703 -24.36 2.93 -13.59
C LYS A 703 -25.71 2.24 -13.45
N ASN A 704 -26.25 1.73 -14.55
CA ASN A 704 -27.41 0.85 -14.52
C ASN A 704 -27.04 -0.49 -13.86
N PHE A 705 -27.79 -0.87 -12.82
CA PHE A 705 -27.68 -2.17 -12.17
C PHE A 705 -28.89 -3.03 -12.55
N LEU A 706 -28.67 -4.34 -12.68
CA LEU A 706 -29.73 -5.32 -12.81
C LEU A 706 -30.28 -5.66 -11.41
N THR A 707 -31.50 -6.18 -11.32
CA THR A 707 -31.91 -6.90 -10.09
C THR A 707 -31.14 -8.21 -9.98
N ILE A 708 -31.02 -8.79 -8.79
CA ILE A 708 -30.34 -10.09 -8.60
C ILE A 708 -30.94 -11.17 -9.51
N GLU A 709 -32.27 -11.19 -9.65
CA GLU A 709 -32.98 -12.11 -10.55
C GLU A 709 -32.65 -11.89 -12.04
N GLN A 710 -32.48 -10.63 -12.46
CA GLN A 710 -32.03 -10.31 -13.82
C GLN A 710 -30.56 -10.70 -14.04
N ALA A 711 -29.70 -10.51 -13.04
CA ALA A 711 -28.31 -10.91 -13.09
C ALA A 711 -28.17 -12.44 -13.17
N ARG A 712 -28.96 -13.21 -12.39
CA ARG A 712 -29.04 -14.68 -12.46
C ARG A 712 -29.49 -15.16 -13.84
N LYS A 713 -30.47 -14.50 -14.46
CA LYS A 713 -30.87 -14.78 -15.84
C LYS A 713 -29.76 -14.53 -16.87
N ASN A 714 -28.88 -13.57 -16.59
CA ASN A 714 -27.71 -13.26 -17.42
C ASN A 714 -26.41 -13.96 -16.93
N LYS A 715 -26.53 -15.07 -16.18
CA LYS A 715 -25.36 -15.83 -15.71
C LYS A 715 -24.52 -16.39 -16.86
N LEU A 716 -23.26 -16.73 -16.56
CA LEU A 716 -22.40 -17.42 -17.52
C LEU A 716 -23.01 -18.77 -17.90
N GLN A 717 -23.20 -18.99 -19.20
CA GLN A 717 -23.76 -20.24 -19.74
C GLN A 717 -22.62 -21.06 -20.32
N LEU A 718 -22.16 -22.07 -19.58
CA LEU A 718 -21.18 -23.04 -20.04
C LEU A 718 -21.88 -24.24 -20.69
N ASP A 719 -21.22 -24.88 -21.64
CA ASP A 719 -21.73 -26.09 -22.29
C ASP A 719 -21.56 -27.31 -21.38
N TRP A 720 -22.51 -27.46 -20.46
CA TRP A 720 -22.54 -28.58 -19.53
C TRP A 720 -22.84 -29.92 -20.20
N GLU A 721 -23.37 -29.97 -21.42
CA GLU A 721 -23.61 -31.24 -22.13
C GLU A 721 -22.30 -31.84 -22.60
N ASN A 722 -21.40 -31.02 -23.15
CA ASN A 722 -20.09 -31.45 -23.63
C ASN A 722 -18.96 -31.38 -22.58
N TYR A 723 -19.18 -30.69 -21.45
CA TYR A 723 -18.21 -30.68 -20.34
C TYR A 723 -18.25 -31.97 -19.53
N ASN A 724 -17.13 -32.68 -19.39
CA ASN A 724 -17.02 -33.83 -18.50
C ASN A 724 -16.11 -33.49 -17.32
N PRO A 725 -16.65 -33.24 -16.11
CA PRO A 725 -15.84 -32.95 -14.93
C PRO A 725 -14.78 -34.02 -14.70
N MET A 726 -13.52 -33.61 -14.56
CA MET A 726 -12.44 -34.54 -14.26
C MET A 726 -12.53 -34.98 -12.80
N LYS A 727 -12.74 -36.27 -12.59
CA LYS A 727 -12.74 -36.86 -11.26
C LYS A 727 -11.34 -36.74 -10.61
N PRO A 728 -11.23 -36.15 -9.41
CA PRO A 728 -9.98 -36.07 -8.66
C PRO A 728 -9.39 -37.46 -8.37
N ASN A 729 -8.06 -37.57 -8.39
CA ASN A 729 -7.35 -38.76 -7.93
C ASN A 729 -7.52 -38.98 -6.41
N PHE A 730 -7.73 -37.91 -5.66
CA PHE A 730 -8.01 -37.92 -4.23
C PHE A 730 -9.27 -37.11 -3.90
N ILE A 731 -10.16 -37.70 -3.10
CA ILE A 731 -11.36 -37.05 -2.55
C ILE A 731 -11.34 -37.23 -1.03
N GLY A 732 -11.50 -36.15 -0.29
CA GLY A 732 -11.37 -36.11 1.17
C GLY A 732 -10.46 -34.98 1.63
N THR A 733 -10.04 -35.02 2.89
CA THR A 733 -9.15 -34.04 3.53
C THR A 733 -7.80 -34.67 3.85
N LYS A 734 -6.70 -33.91 3.70
CA LYS A 734 -5.35 -34.38 4.02
C LYS A 734 -4.46 -33.22 4.46
N THR A 735 -3.68 -33.46 5.52
CA THR A 735 -2.60 -32.57 5.96
C THR A 735 -1.32 -32.82 5.16
N ILE A 736 -0.53 -31.77 5.00
CA ILE A 736 0.75 -31.79 4.31
C ILE A 736 1.75 -30.90 5.05
N GLU A 737 2.93 -31.43 5.32
CA GLU A 737 4.08 -30.68 5.81
C GLU A 737 5.17 -30.75 4.74
N VAL A 738 5.84 -29.63 4.49
CA VAL A 738 6.82 -29.51 3.41
C VAL A 738 8.11 -28.91 3.99
N ASP A 739 9.26 -29.47 3.63
CA ASP A 739 10.54 -28.83 3.95
C ASP A 739 10.66 -27.51 3.16
N LEU A 740 11.07 -26.43 3.83
CA LEU A 740 11.12 -25.09 3.23
C LEU A 740 12.00 -25.01 1.97
N ASP A 741 13.03 -25.85 1.87
CA ASP A 741 13.90 -25.93 0.68
C ASP A 741 13.11 -26.22 -0.60
N VAL A 742 12.01 -26.99 -0.50
CA VAL A 742 11.14 -27.33 -1.63
C VAL A 742 10.36 -26.12 -2.12
N LEU A 743 10.10 -25.14 -1.25
CA LEU A 743 9.29 -23.96 -1.57
C LEU A 743 10.12 -22.82 -2.18
N VAL A 744 11.45 -22.81 -1.99
CA VAL A 744 12.33 -21.73 -2.50
C VAL A 744 12.16 -21.45 -4.01
N PRO A 745 12.06 -22.46 -4.90
CA PRO A 745 11.84 -22.23 -6.34
C PRO A 745 10.49 -21.62 -6.71
N TYR A 746 9.51 -21.64 -5.79
CA TYR A 746 8.16 -21.11 -5.98
C TYR A 746 7.99 -19.68 -5.44
N ILE A 747 9.06 -19.08 -4.88
CA ILE A 747 8.99 -17.71 -4.37
C ILE A 747 8.89 -16.71 -5.52
N ASP A 748 7.79 -15.96 -5.55
CA ASP A 748 7.72 -14.69 -6.27
C ASP A 748 8.37 -13.58 -5.43
N TRP A 749 9.54 -13.13 -5.88
CA TRP A 749 10.32 -12.06 -5.26
C TRP A 749 9.79 -10.65 -5.57
N THR A 750 8.91 -10.49 -6.55
CA THR A 750 8.40 -9.16 -6.93
C THR A 750 7.67 -8.48 -5.77
N PRO A 751 6.75 -9.13 -5.03
CA PRO A 751 6.11 -8.51 -3.87
C PRO A 751 7.05 -8.35 -2.66
N PHE A 752 8.15 -9.12 -2.59
CA PHE A 752 9.20 -8.87 -1.59
C PHE A 752 9.84 -7.49 -1.80
N PHE A 753 10.24 -7.15 -3.03
CA PHE A 753 10.78 -5.81 -3.32
C PHE A 753 9.77 -4.68 -3.10
N ARG A 754 8.50 -4.91 -3.45
CA ARG A 754 7.41 -3.95 -3.17
C ARG A 754 7.23 -3.67 -1.68
N THR A 755 7.39 -4.69 -0.83
CA THR A 755 7.36 -4.53 0.64
C THR A 755 8.45 -3.57 1.11
N TRP A 756 9.61 -3.60 0.44
CA TRP A 756 10.73 -2.69 0.65
C TRP A 756 10.62 -1.36 -0.12
N GLN A 757 9.46 -1.04 -0.70
CA GLN A 757 9.24 0.15 -1.56
C GLN A 757 10.24 0.27 -2.72
N LEU A 758 10.70 -0.88 -3.23
CA LEU A 758 11.47 -0.97 -4.46
C LEU A 758 10.54 -1.47 -5.57
N PHE A 759 10.28 -0.61 -6.55
CA PHE A 759 9.34 -0.88 -7.63
C PHE A 759 10.07 -1.44 -8.85
N GLY A 760 9.61 -2.58 -9.35
CA GLY A 760 10.20 -3.31 -10.48
C GLY A 760 9.87 -4.80 -10.41
N LYS A 761 9.99 -5.52 -11.54
CA LYS A 761 9.75 -6.98 -11.61
C LYS A 761 11.07 -7.73 -11.39
N TYR A 762 11.08 -8.76 -10.54
CA TYR A 762 12.24 -9.65 -10.43
C TYR A 762 12.34 -10.57 -11.66
N PRO A 763 13.55 -10.88 -12.19
CA PRO A 763 14.87 -10.44 -11.72
C PRO A 763 15.36 -9.10 -12.30
N ALA A 764 14.61 -8.48 -13.22
CA ALA A 764 15.02 -7.26 -13.91
C ALA A 764 15.34 -6.10 -12.95
N ILE A 765 14.63 -6.02 -11.82
CA ILE A 765 14.86 -5.02 -10.76
C ILE A 765 16.28 -5.05 -10.18
N LEU A 766 16.99 -6.20 -10.24
CA LEU A 766 18.35 -6.30 -9.72
C LEU A 766 19.38 -5.54 -10.57
N THR A 767 19.08 -5.36 -11.86
CA THR A 767 19.91 -4.64 -12.82
C THR A 767 19.32 -3.27 -13.18
N ASP A 768 18.31 -2.83 -12.44
CA ASP A 768 17.68 -1.53 -12.63
C ASP A 768 18.69 -0.40 -12.39
N GLU A 769 18.70 0.61 -13.26
CA GLU A 769 19.71 1.68 -13.21
C GLU A 769 19.53 2.62 -12.01
N VAL A 770 18.32 2.70 -11.43
CA VAL A 770 17.98 3.59 -10.32
C VAL A 770 17.98 2.84 -8.99
N VAL A 771 17.31 1.69 -8.93
CA VAL A 771 17.13 0.92 -7.69
C VAL A 771 17.92 -0.38 -7.64
N GLY A 772 18.63 -0.76 -8.70
CA GLY A 772 19.21 -2.10 -8.84
C GLY A 772 20.32 -2.42 -7.84
N GLU A 773 21.14 -1.44 -7.47
CA GLU A 773 22.15 -1.61 -6.43
C GLU A 773 21.49 -1.94 -5.08
N GLN A 774 20.42 -1.23 -4.72
CA GLN A 774 19.71 -1.40 -3.46
C GLN A 774 18.86 -2.68 -3.47
N ALA A 775 18.19 -2.99 -4.59
CA ALA A 775 17.49 -4.24 -4.79
C ALA A 775 18.44 -5.43 -4.63
N THR A 776 19.63 -5.35 -5.24
CA THR A 776 20.67 -6.38 -5.09
C THR A 776 21.13 -6.51 -3.65
N SER A 777 21.39 -5.39 -2.95
CA SER A 777 21.82 -5.42 -1.55
C SER A 777 20.78 -6.09 -0.63
N VAL A 778 19.51 -5.71 -0.73
CA VAL A 778 18.43 -6.29 0.08
C VAL A 778 18.21 -7.75 -0.27
N PHE A 779 18.31 -8.10 -1.55
CA PHE A 779 18.20 -9.48 -1.99
C PHE A 779 19.30 -10.35 -1.41
N VAL A 780 20.55 -9.87 -1.36
CA VAL A 780 21.67 -10.59 -0.71
C VAL A 780 21.37 -10.81 0.77
N ASP A 781 20.94 -9.79 1.50
CA ASP A 781 20.59 -9.91 2.92
C ASP A 781 19.45 -10.92 3.14
N ALA A 782 18.44 -10.91 2.26
CA ALA A 782 17.34 -11.85 2.27
C ALA A 782 17.81 -13.29 2.00
N GLN A 783 18.73 -13.49 1.06
CA GLN A 783 19.34 -14.79 0.77
C GLN A 783 20.17 -15.31 1.95
N ASP A 784 20.85 -14.44 2.69
CA ASP A 784 21.62 -14.83 3.87
C ASP A 784 20.71 -15.23 5.04
N MET A 785 19.65 -14.47 5.29
CA MET A 785 18.63 -14.84 6.27
C MET A 785 17.89 -16.13 5.86
N LEU A 786 17.60 -16.30 4.58
CA LEU A 786 17.02 -17.52 4.01
C LEU A 786 17.89 -18.74 4.32
N LYS A 787 19.22 -18.66 4.17
CA LYS A 787 20.13 -19.76 4.53
C LYS A 787 20.03 -20.13 6.01
N VAL A 788 19.87 -19.14 6.89
CA VAL A 788 19.67 -19.38 8.33
C VAL A 788 18.34 -20.08 8.59
N ILE A 789 17.25 -19.60 7.98
CA ILE A 789 15.90 -20.21 8.08
C ILE A 789 15.96 -21.69 7.72
N LEU A 790 16.57 -22.01 6.58
CA LEU A 790 16.65 -23.37 6.05
C LEU A 790 17.54 -24.27 6.92
N LYS A 791 18.73 -23.78 7.30
CA LYS A 791 19.70 -24.56 8.08
C LYS A 791 19.22 -24.84 9.50
N GLU A 792 18.63 -23.86 10.16
CA GLU A 792 18.21 -23.96 11.57
C GLU A 792 16.75 -24.39 11.72
N LYS A 793 16.02 -24.54 10.60
CA LYS A 793 14.57 -24.85 10.58
C LYS A 793 13.76 -23.92 11.50
N LYS A 794 14.06 -22.62 11.43
CA LYS A 794 13.44 -21.58 12.27
C LYS A 794 11.94 -21.44 12.05
N LEU A 795 11.46 -21.77 10.85
CA LEU A 795 10.06 -21.70 10.44
C LEU A 795 9.56 -23.10 10.04
N THR A 796 8.25 -23.31 10.12
CA THR A 796 7.62 -24.59 9.73
C THR A 796 6.50 -24.36 8.71
N ALA A 797 6.54 -25.07 7.58
CA ALA A 797 5.48 -25.03 6.58
C ALA A 797 4.46 -26.15 6.81
N LYS A 798 3.23 -25.77 7.20
CA LYS A 798 2.09 -26.68 7.40
C LYS A 798 0.94 -26.32 6.49
N GLY A 799 0.25 -27.31 5.97
CA GLY A 799 -0.89 -27.13 5.10
C GLY A 799 -1.94 -28.21 5.29
N ILE A 800 -3.16 -27.88 4.91
CA ILE A 800 -4.28 -28.80 4.81
C ILE A 800 -5.08 -28.47 3.56
N TYR A 801 -5.48 -29.51 2.84
CA TYR A 801 -6.34 -29.36 1.67
C TYR A 801 -7.44 -30.41 1.68
N GLY A 802 -8.50 -30.13 0.93
CA GLY A 802 -9.52 -31.11 0.64
C GLY A 802 -10.15 -30.91 -0.72
N ILE A 803 -10.56 -32.01 -1.35
CA ILE A 803 -11.32 -32.02 -2.61
C ILE A 803 -12.58 -32.83 -2.39
N PHE A 804 -13.72 -32.30 -2.80
CA PHE A 804 -15.03 -32.87 -2.52
C PHE A 804 -15.90 -32.88 -3.78
N PRO A 805 -16.82 -33.85 -3.89
CA PRO A 805 -17.90 -33.75 -4.87
C PRO A 805 -18.71 -32.49 -4.58
N ALA A 806 -19.04 -31.75 -5.63
CA ALA A 806 -19.72 -30.48 -5.54
C ALA A 806 -20.68 -30.26 -6.71
N ASN A 807 -21.74 -29.49 -6.48
CA ASN A 807 -22.61 -28.98 -7.55
C ASN A 807 -23.06 -27.56 -7.28
N GLN A 808 -23.28 -26.80 -8.35
CA GLN A 808 -23.96 -25.51 -8.27
C GLN A 808 -25.45 -25.75 -7.94
N VAL A 809 -25.95 -25.00 -6.96
CA VAL A 809 -27.36 -24.95 -6.54
C VAL A 809 -27.81 -23.50 -6.38
N ASN A 810 -29.12 -23.25 -6.47
CA ASN A 810 -29.72 -21.92 -6.29
C ASN A 810 -29.09 -20.81 -7.16
N ASP A 811 -28.54 -21.15 -8.32
CA ASP A 811 -27.74 -20.30 -9.23
C ASP A 811 -26.42 -19.76 -8.67
N ASP A 812 -26.29 -19.50 -7.37
CA ASP A 812 -25.14 -18.77 -6.80
C ASP A 812 -24.38 -19.54 -5.73
N ASP A 813 -24.84 -20.72 -5.33
CA ASP A 813 -24.23 -21.50 -4.24
C ASP A 813 -23.58 -22.77 -4.75
N ILE A 814 -22.62 -23.29 -3.99
CA ILE A 814 -21.95 -24.56 -4.27
C ILE A 814 -22.21 -25.49 -3.10
N GLU A 815 -22.99 -26.54 -3.36
CA GLU A 815 -23.27 -27.60 -2.40
C GLU A 815 -22.12 -28.61 -2.41
N ILE A 816 -21.56 -28.89 -1.24
CA ILE A 816 -20.47 -29.84 -1.03
C ILE A 816 -21.04 -31.09 -0.39
N TYR A 817 -20.69 -32.25 -0.93
CA TYR A 817 -21.22 -33.51 -0.46
C TYR A 817 -20.17 -34.36 0.27
N GLU A 818 -20.63 -35.38 1.00
CA GLU A 818 -19.74 -36.36 1.60
C GLU A 818 -18.87 -37.06 0.55
N ALA A 819 -17.59 -37.24 0.86
CA ALA A 819 -16.73 -38.09 0.07
C ALA A 819 -17.26 -39.53 0.16
N PRO A 820 -17.43 -40.26 -0.97
CA PRO A 820 -17.60 -41.71 -0.89
C PRO A 820 -16.43 -42.29 -0.09
N PRO A 821 -16.64 -43.29 0.80
CA PRO A 821 -15.54 -43.91 1.52
C PRO A 821 -14.48 -44.36 0.52
N ALA A 822 -13.22 -43.98 0.77
CA ALA A 822 -12.10 -44.26 -0.13
C ALA A 822 -12.05 -45.77 -0.49
N PRO A 823 -11.80 -46.13 -1.77
CA PRO A 823 -11.46 -47.49 -2.10
C PRO A 823 -10.18 -47.88 -1.34
N GLU A 824 -10.20 -49.02 -0.64
CA GLU A 824 -9.10 -49.51 0.18
C GLU A 824 -7.76 -49.44 -0.58
N GLY A 825 -6.84 -48.60 -0.09
CA GLY A 825 -5.55 -48.39 -0.72
C GLY A 825 -4.65 -47.46 0.08
N GLY A 826 -4.39 -47.80 1.35
CA GLY A 826 -3.38 -47.13 2.18
C GLY A 826 -3.90 -46.58 3.49
N ALA A 827 -4.12 -47.46 4.47
CA ALA A 827 -4.11 -47.07 5.87
C ALA A 827 -3.52 -48.21 6.70
N THR A 828 -2.65 -47.81 7.62
CA THR A 828 -1.96 -48.57 8.64
C THR A 828 -2.90 -49.45 9.47
N GLU A 829 -2.34 -50.48 10.11
CA GLU A 829 -3.03 -51.57 10.84
C GLU A 829 -3.99 -51.17 11.97
N LEU A 830 -4.24 -49.88 12.21
CA LEU A 830 -5.09 -49.39 13.29
C LEU A 830 -6.57 -49.16 12.91
N VAL A 831 -6.98 -49.38 11.64
CA VAL A 831 -8.39 -49.23 11.20
C VAL A 831 -9.00 -50.57 10.72
N LYS A 832 -8.80 -51.67 11.48
CA LYS A 832 -9.34 -53.01 11.13
C LYS A 832 -10.75 -53.31 11.68
N LYS A 833 -11.53 -52.32 12.11
CA LYS A 833 -12.94 -52.52 12.49
C LYS A 833 -13.82 -51.34 12.09
N GLN A 834 -14.16 -51.23 10.80
CA GLN A 834 -15.38 -50.51 10.43
C GLN A 834 -16.57 -51.45 10.58
N SER A 835 -17.15 -51.45 11.79
CA SER A 835 -18.54 -51.81 12.01
C SER A 835 -19.40 -50.68 11.46
N TRP A 836 -20.09 -50.88 10.34
CA TRP A 836 -21.20 -50.01 9.97
C TRP A 836 -22.14 -49.98 11.16
N GLU A 837 -22.32 -48.78 11.76
CA GLU A 837 -23.00 -48.51 13.04
C GLU A 837 -23.97 -49.62 13.42
N THR A 838 -23.51 -50.55 14.25
CA THR A 838 -24.37 -51.62 14.74
C THR A 838 -25.39 -50.96 15.65
N ALA A 839 -26.63 -51.44 15.56
CA ALA A 839 -27.57 -51.37 16.67
C ALA A 839 -26.85 -51.49 18.03
N SER A 840 -27.37 -50.86 19.09
CA SER A 840 -26.86 -51.05 20.46
C SER A 840 -26.42 -52.50 20.66
N PRO A 841 -25.27 -52.81 21.31
CA PRO A 841 -24.72 -54.17 21.38
C PRO A 841 -25.76 -55.24 21.77
N ILE A 842 -26.70 -54.86 22.64
CA ILE A 842 -27.85 -55.68 23.07
C ILE A 842 -28.81 -55.97 21.91
N LEU A 843 -29.18 -54.95 21.13
CA LEU A 843 -30.06 -55.08 19.97
C LEU A 843 -29.37 -55.82 18.82
N TYR A 844 -28.06 -55.63 18.61
CA TYR A 844 -27.31 -56.37 17.60
C TYR A 844 -27.31 -57.88 17.84
N ASP A 845 -27.09 -58.33 19.08
CA ASP A 845 -27.11 -59.75 19.41
C ASP A 845 -28.52 -60.37 19.20
N VAL A 846 -29.57 -59.62 19.50
CA VAL A 846 -30.96 -60.02 19.22
C VAL A 846 -31.22 -60.13 17.71
N LEU A 847 -30.86 -59.10 16.93
CA LEU A 847 -31.03 -59.11 15.47
C LEU A 847 -30.20 -60.21 14.80
N LYS A 848 -29.04 -60.55 15.37
CA LYS A 848 -28.17 -61.63 14.89
C LYS A 848 -28.79 -63.01 15.05
N GLU A 849 -29.43 -63.30 16.18
CA GLU A 849 -30.18 -64.54 16.36
C GLU A 849 -31.44 -64.57 15.48
N ASN A 850 -32.17 -63.45 15.34
CA ASN A 850 -33.32 -63.35 14.44
C ASN A 850 -32.94 -63.60 12.97
N ALA A 851 -31.87 -62.96 12.49
CA ALA A 851 -31.37 -63.17 11.13
C ALA A 851 -30.93 -64.63 10.89
N LYS A 852 -30.38 -65.29 11.92
CA LYS A 852 -30.02 -66.71 11.86
C LYS A 852 -31.26 -67.61 11.79
N GLU A 853 -32.30 -67.30 12.55
CA GLU A 853 -33.58 -68.02 12.46
C GLU A 853 -34.23 -67.85 11.07
N MET A 854 -34.27 -66.62 10.54
CA MET A 854 -34.79 -66.34 9.19
C MET A 854 -34.03 -67.11 8.11
N ARG A 855 -32.69 -67.21 8.21
CA ARG A 855 -31.89 -68.03 7.27
C ARG A 855 -32.17 -69.53 7.36
N ASN A 856 -32.63 -70.02 8.51
CA ASN A 856 -32.96 -71.42 8.75
C ASN A 856 -34.41 -71.76 8.38
N LYS A 857 -35.31 -70.77 8.37
CA LYS A 857 -36.73 -70.90 8.01
C LYS A 857 -37.16 -69.93 6.89
N PRO A 858 -36.49 -69.91 5.72
CA PRO A 858 -36.88 -69.02 4.63
C PRO A 858 -38.21 -69.45 4.01
N THR A 859 -38.99 -68.49 3.54
CA THR A 859 -40.15 -68.69 2.69
C THR A 859 -39.76 -69.34 1.36
N GLU A 860 -40.74 -69.95 0.67
CA GLU A 860 -40.48 -70.56 -0.65
C GLU A 860 -40.02 -69.54 -1.69
N ALA A 861 -40.50 -68.29 -1.62
CA ALA A 861 -40.03 -67.20 -2.47
C ALA A 861 -38.56 -66.82 -2.18
N GLU A 862 -38.18 -66.66 -0.91
CA GLU A 862 -36.79 -66.39 -0.52
C GLU A 862 -35.84 -67.53 -0.92
N LYS A 863 -36.25 -68.79 -0.75
CA LYS A 863 -35.46 -69.95 -1.21
C LYS A 863 -35.23 -69.91 -2.71
N MET A 864 -36.30 -69.67 -3.47
CA MET A 864 -36.28 -69.64 -4.93
C MET A 864 -35.38 -68.51 -5.46
N LEU A 865 -35.48 -67.31 -4.89
CA LEU A 865 -34.61 -66.19 -5.27
C LEU A 865 -33.15 -66.39 -4.81
N TRP A 866 -32.94 -66.92 -3.60
CA TRP A 866 -31.58 -67.18 -3.09
C TRP A 866 -30.82 -68.22 -3.91
N ASN A 867 -31.48 -69.26 -4.43
CA ASN A 867 -30.84 -70.25 -5.31
C ASN A 867 -30.21 -69.61 -6.55
N VAL A 868 -30.79 -68.51 -7.03
CA VAL A 868 -30.27 -67.74 -8.15
C VAL A 868 -29.17 -66.77 -7.68
N LEU A 869 -29.43 -66.01 -6.61
CA LEU A 869 -28.50 -65.00 -6.11
C LEU A 869 -27.21 -65.58 -5.50
N SER A 870 -27.22 -66.81 -4.99
CA SER A 870 -26.08 -67.44 -4.32
C SER A 870 -25.03 -68.04 -5.27
N ASN A 871 -25.38 -68.31 -6.52
CA ASN A 871 -24.53 -69.06 -7.47
C ASN A 871 -23.75 -68.12 -8.41
N LYS A 872 -22.87 -67.28 -7.83
CA LYS A 872 -22.18 -66.12 -8.47
C LYS A 872 -23.08 -64.91 -8.79
N GLY A 873 -24.33 -64.92 -8.31
CA GLY A 873 -25.28 -63.82 -8.42
C GLY A 873 -25.69 -63.47 -9.85
N ILE A 874 -26.48 -62.42 -9.98
CA ILE A 874 -26.91 -61.88 -11.27
C ILE A 874 -25.76 -61.03 -11.81
N GLU A 875 -25.31 -61.30 -13.03
CA GLU A 875 -24.22 -60.56 -13.71
C GLU A 875 -22.86 -60.58 -12.98
N GLY A 876 -22.64 -61.54 -12.06
CA GLY A 876 -21.37 -61.70 -11.34
C GLY A 876 -21.28 -60.99 -9.98
N PHE A 877 -22.33 -60.26 -9.57
CA PHE A 877 -22.35 -59.52 -8.30
C PHE A 877 -22.70 -60.40 -7.10
N LYS A 878 -22.00 -60.21 -5.98
CA LYS A 878 -22.20 -61.02 -4.77
C LYS A 878 -23.36 -60.50 -3.90
N PHE A 879 -24.28 -61.39 -3.56
CA PHE A 879 -25.38 -61.11 -2.63
C PHE A 879 -25.19 -61.79 -1.27
N ARG A 880 -25.69 -61.15 -0.21
CA ARG A 880 -25.81 -61.67 1.15
C ARG A 880 -27.28 -61.77 1.49
N ARG A 881 -27.72 -62.83 2.18
CA ARG A 881 -29.12 -62.96 2.65
C ARG A 881 -29.26 -62.63 4.13
N GLN A 882 -30.38 -62.01 4.49
CA GLN A 882 -30.77 -61.66 5.86
C GLN A 882 -29.65 -60.89 6.57
N HIS A 883 -29.22 -59.78 5.97
CA HIS A 883 -28.08 -58.99 6.44
C HIS A 883 -28.54 -57.90 7.41
N ILE A 884 -27.74 -57.61 8.43
CA ILE A 884 -28.08 -56.57 9.41
C ILE A 884 -27.46 -55.24 8.96
N ILE A 885 -28.27 -54.19 8.91
CA ILE A 885 -27.85 -52.81 8.63
C ILE A 885 -28.54 -51.91 9.66
N GLY A 886 -27.77 -51.31 10.57
CA GLY A 886 -28.30 -50.58 11.73
C GLY A 886 -29.21 -51.45 12.59
N ASP A 887 -30.44 -50.97 12.80
CA ASP A 887 -31.47 -51.64 13.60
C ASP A 887 -32.36 -52.60 12.77
N TYR A 888 -32.03 -52.84 11.50
CA TYR A 888 -32.86 -53.61 10.57
C TYR A 888 -32.14 -54.85 10.00
N ILE A 889 -32.92 -55.89 9.72
CA ILE A 889 -32.49 -57.06 8.92
C ILE A 889 -33.07 -56.89 7.52
N VAL A 890 -32.28 -57.07 6.48
CA VAL A 890 -32.70 -56.96 5.08
C VAL A 890 -32.58 -58.28 4.33
N ASP A 891 -33.54 -58.63 3.48
CA ASP A 891 -33.68 -59.99 2.94
C ASP A 891 -32.51 -60.39 2.02
N PHE A 892 -32.14 -59.52 1.07
CA PHE A 892 -30.93 -59.69 0.27
C PHE A 892 -30.19 -58.37 0.06
N LEU A 893 -28.86 -58.41 0.13
CA LEU A 893 -27.99 -57.25 -0.02
C LEU A 893 -26.85 -57.55 -1.00
N CYS A 894 -26.75 -56.76 -2.06
CA CYS A 894 -25.52 -56.61 -2.83
C CYS A 894 -24.75 -55.40 -2.33
N LEU A 895 -23.70 -55.65 -1.54
CA LEU A 895 -22.92 -54.58 -0.92
C LEU A 895 -22.17 -53.74 -1.96
N GLU A 896 -21.64 -54.41 -3.00
CA GLU A 896 -20.86 -53.78 -4.07
C GLU A 896 -21.67 -52.72 -4.84
N LYS A 897 -22.98 -52.93 -4.99
CA LYS A 897 -23.90 -52.01 -5.67
C LYS A 897 -24.79 -51.22 -4.71
N ARG A 898 -24.59 -51.38 -3.39
CA ARG A 898 -25.47 -50.86 -2.33
C ARG A 898 -26.96 -51.10 -2.63
N LEU A 899 -27.29 -52.29 -3.13
CA LEU A 899 -28.64 -52.67 -3.54
C LEU A 899 -29.25 -53.63 -2.53
N ILE A 900 -30.39 -53.28 -1.95
CA ILE A 900 -31.20 -54.10 -1.06
C ILE A 900 -32.42 -54.62 -1.82
N ILE A 901 -32.70 -55.91 -1.71
CA ILE A 901 -33.90 -56.56 -2.21
C ILE A 901 -34.68 -57.11 -1.02
N GLU A 902 -35.93 -56.68 -0.87
CA GLU A 902 -36.89 -57.12 0.15
C GLU A 902 -37.99 -57.96 -0.50
N LEU A 903 -38.40 -59.05 0.16
CA LEU A 903 -39.49 -59.92 -0.26
C LEU A 903 -40.68 -59.77 0.69
N ASP A 904 -41.66 -59.00 0.26
CA ASP A 904 -42.84 -58.72 1.06
C ASP A 904 -43.87 -59.88 0.96
N GLY A 905 -44.35 -60.33 2.11
CA GLY A 905 -45.59 -61.11 2.22
C GLY A 905 -46.81 -60.26 1.84
N SER A 906 -47.98 -60.89 1.62
CA SER A 906 -49.23 -60.18 1.34
C SER A 906 -49.45 -59.03 2.34
N ILE A 907 -49.43 -57.79 1.85
CA ILE A 907 -49.46 -56.55 2.64
C ILE A 907 -50.65 -56.59 3.60
N HIS A 908 -50.39 -56.75 4.90
CA HIS A 908 -51.42 -56.52 5.91
C HIS A 908 -51.61 -55.01 6.07
N SER A 909 -52.84 -54.57 5.81
CA SER A 909 -53.25 -53.19 5.61
C SER A 909 -53.45 -52.44 6.93
N LEU A 910 -52.42 -52.39 7.79
CA LEU A 910 -52.43 -51.62 9.03
C LEU A 910 -51.63 -50.31 8.83
N PRO A 911 -52.22 -49.12 9.07
CA PRO A 911 -51.56 -47.83 8.83
C PRO A 911 -50.22 -47.65 9.54
N GLU A 912 -50.09 -48.13 10.78
CA GLU A 912 -48.87 -48.04 11.59
C GLU A 912 -47.69 -48.81 10.98
N GLN A 913 -47.97 -49.94 10.33
CA GLN A 913 -46.94 -50.78 9.71
C GLN A 913 -46.43 -50.17 8.39
N ILE A 914 -47.29 -49.43 7.67
CA ILE A 914 -46.92 -48.71 6.45
C ILE A 914 -46.01 -47.52 6.76
N GLU A 915 -46.26 -46.84 7.88
CA GLU A 915 -45.46 -45.68 8.31
C GLU A 915 -44.07 -46.13 8.78
N HIS A 916 -43.99 -47.18 9.60
CA HIS A 916 -42.72 -47.79 10.00
C HIS A 916 -41.88 -48.31 8.81
N ASP A 917 -42.51 -48.95 7.82
CA ASP A 917 -41.80 -49.44 6.63
C ASP A 917 -41.28 -48.31 5.72
N LYS A 918 -41.97 -47.17 5.70
CA LYS A 918 -41.49 -45.95 5.02
C LYS A 918 -40.31 -45.35 5.74
N GLU A 919 -40.37 -45.22 7.07
CA GLU A 919 -39.26 -44.73 7.88
C GLU A 919 -38.00 -45.62 7.73
N ARG A 920 -38.19 -46.95 7.76
CA ARG A 920 -37.13 -47.93 7.50
C ARG A 920 -36.50 -47.74 6.12
N THR A 921 -37.32 -47.55 5.09
CA THR A 921 -36.83 -47.37 3.71
C THR A 921 -36.06 -46.04 3.58
N ILE A 922 -36.62 -44.94 4.10
CA ILE A 922 -35.97 -43.63 4.12
C ILE A 922 -34.62 -43.71 4.85
N TRP A 923 -34.56 -44.43 5.97
CA TRP A 923 -33.32 -44.60 6.72
C TRP A 923 -32.27 -45.39 5.93
N LEU A 924 -32.64 -46.52 5.33
CA LEU A 924 -31.72 -47.33 4.51
C LEU A 924 -31.22 -46.54 3.28
N GLU A 925 -32.10 -45.76 2.65
CA GLU A 925 -31.75 -44.87 1.54
C GLU A 925 -30.85 -43.71 1.97
N SER A 926 -31.07 -43.15 3.16
CA SER A 926 -30.20 -42.13 3.74
C SER A 926 -28.77 -42.65 4.01
N LYS A 927 -28.61 -43.95 4.25
CA LYS A 927 -27.30 -44.62 4.39
C LYS A 927 -26.70 -45.04 3.03
N GLY A 928 -27.33 -44.61 1.93
CA GLY A 928 -26.83 -44.79 0.56
C GLY A 928 -27.17 -46.15 -0.05
N PHE A 929 -28.13 -46.90 0.50
CA PHE A 929 -28.63 -48.14 -0.10
C PHE A 929 -29.91 -47.90 -0.89
N LYS A 930 -30.06 -48.52 -2.05
CA LYS A 930 -31.33 -48.49 -2.80
C LYS A 930 -32.15 -49.72 -2.44
N VAL A 931 -33.41 -49.54 -2.03
CA VAL A 931 -34.29 -50.64 -1.61
C VAL A 931 -35.30 -50.96 -2.72
N PHE A 932 -35.36 -52.22 -3.15
CA PHE A 932 -36.39 -52.73 -4.05
C PHE A 932 -37.19 -53.83 -3.40
N ARG A 933 -38.52 -53.76 -3.52
CA ARG A 933 -39.45 -54.73 -2.95
C ARG A 933 -40.09 -55.55 -4.07
N TYR A 934 -40.17 -56.87 -3.85
CA TYR A 934 -40.94 -57.79 -4.68
C TYR A 934 -41.91 -58.56 -3.78
N THR A 935 -43.10 -58.84 -4.28
CA THR A 935 -44.04 -59.68 -3.55
C THR A 935 -43.68 -61.16 -3.70
N ASN A 936 -44.01 -61.97 -2.70
CA ASN A 936 -43.83 -63.42 -2.79
C ASN A 936 -44.50 -64.05 -4.02
N LYS A 937 -45.63 -63.49 -4.47
CA LYS A 937 -46.35 -63.97 -5.66
C LYS A 937 -45.60 -63.68 -6.97
N GLU A 938 -44.91 -62.54 -7.06
CA GLU A 938 -44.10 -62.17 -8.22
C GLU A 938 -42.88 -63.08 -8.36
N VAL A 939 -42.19 -63.35 -7.25
CA VAL A 939 -41.03 -64.26 -7.26
C VAL A 939 -41.45 -65.69 -7.62
N LEU A 940 -42.54 -66.19 -7.04
CA LEU A 940 -43.00 -67.57 -7.24
C LEU A 940 -43.55 -67.82 -8.64
N ASN A 941 -44.24 -66.85 -9.25
CA ASN A 941 -44.88 -67.03 -10.56
C ASN A 941 -44.03 -66.49 -11.73
N ASN A 942 -43.23 -65.44 -11.51
CA ASN A 942 -42.52 -64.69 -12.55
C ASN A 942 -41.03 -64.48 -12.18
N LEU A 943 -40.36 -65.54 -11.75
CA LEU A 943 -38.95 -65.48 -11.32
C LEU A 943 -38.02 -64.89 -12.40
N PHE A 944 -38.22 -65.25 -13.67
CA PHE A 944 -37.37 -64.77 -14.77
C PHE A 944 -37.46 -63.24 -14.95
N GLU A 945 -38.67 -62.68 -14.91
CA GLU A 945 -38.88 -61.22 -14.99
C GLU A 945 -38.30 -60.50 -13.76
N THR A 946 -38.45 -61.11 -12.58
CA THR A 946 -37.86 -60.60 -11.33
C THR A 946 -36.33 -60.52 -11.45
N ILE A 947 -35.68 -61.57 -11.95
CA ILE A 947 -34.22 -61.60 -12.15
C ILE A 947 -33.78 -60.55 -13.17
N GLN A 948 -34.48 -60.40 -14.29
CA GLN A 948 -34.18 -59.36 -15.28
C GLN A 948 -34.32 -57.95 -14.70
N SER A 949 -35.34 -57.73 -13.88
CA SER A 949 -35.55 -56.47 -13.16
C SER A 949 -34.38 -56.15 -12.22
N ILE A 950 -33.94 -57.13 -11.43
CA ILE A 950 -32.76 -56.99 -10.55
C ILE A 950 -31.49 -56.74 -11.37
N GLY A 951 -31.27 -57.48 -12.47
CA GLY A 951 -30.13 -57.29 -13.38
C GLY A 951 -30.08 -55.89 -14.00
N LYS A 952 -31.24 -55.33 -14.39
CA LYS A 952 -31.34 -53.94 -14.85
C LYS A 952 -30.90 -52.94 -13.78
N GLN A 953 -31.25 -53.18 -12.51
CA GLN A 953 -30.81 -52.32 -11.41
C GLN A 953 -29.30 -52.44 -11.13
N LEU A 954 -28.71 -53.62 -11.34
CA LEU A 954 -27.27 -53.86 -11.17
C LEU A 954 -26.42 -53.26 -12.30
N SER A 955 -26.94 -53.25 -13.54
CA SER A 955 -26.28 -52.73 -14.75
C SER A 955 -26.43 -51.23 -14.97
N THR A 956 -27.35 -50.58 -14.25
CA THR A 956 -27.41 -49.11 -14.25
C THR A 956 -26.14 -48.60 -13.56
N ASN A 957 -25.31 -47.81 -14.28
CA ASN A 957 -24.22 -47.03 -13.67
C ASN A 957 -24.86 -46.01 -12.73
N MET A 958 -25.20 -46.43 -11.52
CA MET A 958 -25.68 -45.53 -10.50
C MET A 958 -24.47 -44.79 -9.97
N ILE A 959 -24.32 -43.56 -10.43
CA ILE A 959 -23.76 -42.49 -9.63
C ILE A 959 -24.68 -42.42 -8.40
N VAL A 960 -24.26 -43.03 -7.30
CA VAL A 960 -24.88 -42.76 -6.00
C VAL A 960 -24.59 -41.27 -5.76
N PRO A 961 -25.60 -40.38 -5.72
CA PRO A 961 -25.36 -39.03 -5.24
C PRO A 961 -24.77 -39.16 -3.84
N PRO A 962 -23.63 -38.55 -3.55
CA PRO A 962 -23.03 -38.62 -2.23
C PRO A 962 -24.07 -38.26 -1.16
N SER A 963 -24.38 -39.23 -0.31
CA SER A 963 -25.37 -39.11 0.76
C SER A 963 -24.84 -38.15 1.81
N GLY A 964 -25.54 -37.02 2.02
CA GLY A 964 -25.20 -36.02 3.03
C GLY A 964 -24.54 -34.77 2.45
N VAL A 965 -25.20 -33.62 2.62
CA VAL A 965 -24.60 -32.31 2.37
C VAL A 965 -23.62 -32.04 3.50
N ARG A 966 -22.33 -31.97 3.18
CA ARG A 966 -21.24 -31.74 4.14
C ARG A 966 -21.00 -30.25 4.37
N GLY A 967 -21.31 -29.40 3.38
CA GLY A 967 -21.16 -27.96 3.47
C GLY A 967 -21.84 -27.21 2.31
N LEU A 968 -21.95 -25.90 2.47
CA LEU A 968 -22.50 -25.00 1.46
C LEU A 968 -21.57 -23.77 1.39
N PHE A 969 -20.99 -23.52 0.22
CA PHE A 969 -20.25 -22.28 -0.05
C PHE A 969 -21.17 -21.28 -0.75
N LEU A 970 -21.25 -20.07 -0.23
CA LEU A 970 -22.06 -19.01 -0.84
C LEU A 970 -21.16 -18.18 -1.75
N THR A 971 -21.66 -17.89 -2.96
CA THR A 971 -20.99 -16.96 -3.87
C THR A 971 -21.86 -15.73 -4.13
N LEU A 972 -21.21 -14.68 -4.63
CA LEU A 972 -21.84 -13.42 -5.01
C LEU A 972 -21.73 -13.24 -6.53
N ARG A 973 -22.72 -12.57 -7.10
CA ARG A 973 -22.86 -12.36 -8.54
C ARG A 973 -22.69 -10.89 -8.91
N GLN A 974 -21.95 -10.64 -9.99
CA GLN A 974 -21.83 -9.29 -10.56
C GLN A 974 -23.22 -8.73 -10.88
N GLN A 975 -23.50 -7.48 -10.51
CA GLN A 975 -24.84 -6.90 -10.65
C GLN A 975 -24.92 -5.68 -11.60
N SER A 976 -23.77 -5.18 -12.06
CA SER A 976 -23.71 -4.13 -13.10
C SER A 976 -24.33 -4.61 -14.41
N GLN A 977 -25.09 -3.76 -15.10
CA GLN A 977 -25.53 -4.04 -16.47
C GLN A 977 -24.30 -4.20 -17.37
N LYS A 978 -24.25 -5.32 -18.10
CA LYS A 978 -23.14 -5.66 -19.00
C LYS A 978 -23.44 -5.21 -20.44
N THR A 979 -22.40 -5.14 -21.27
CA THR A 979 -22.55 -4.99 -22.72
C THR A 979 -23.32 -6.19 -23.30
N LYS A 980 -23.96 -6.00 -24.46
CA LYS A 980 -24.77 -7.05 -25.09
C LYS A 980 -23.94 -8.32 -25.31
N GLY A 981 -24.36 -9.44 -24.71
CA GLY A 981 -23.70 -10.74 -24.81
C GLY A 981 -22.68 -11.04 -23.69
N ALA A 982 -22.32 -10.07 -22.86
CA ALA A 982 -21.44 -10.32 -21.71
C ALA A 982 -22.25 -10.78 -20.47
N PRO A 983 -21.81 -11.85 -19.77
CA PRO A 983 -22.53 -12.41 -18.63
C PRO A 983 -22.25 -11.67 -17.32
N ASN A 984 -23.16 -11.83 -16.36
CA ASN A 984 -22.99 -11.47 -14.96
C ASN A 984 -22.46 -12.68 -14.20
N ILE A 985 -21.16 -12.72 -13.94
CA ILE A 985 -20.46 -13.92 -13.45
C ILE A 985 -20.57 -14.05 -11.93
N ALA A 986 -20.69 -15.30 -11.46
CA ALA A 986 -20.45 -15.73 -10.06
C ALA A 986 -19.47 -16.93 -10.06
N LEU A 987 -18.75 -17.17 -8.96
CA LEU A 987 -17.82 -18.32 -8.88
C LEU A 987 -18.54 -19.67 -9.02
N ALA A 988 -19.80 -19.75 -8.56
CA ALA A 988 -20.62 -20.95 -8.70
C ALA A 988 -20.89 -21.33 -10.17
N ASP A 989 -20.78 -20.39 -11.11
CA ASP A 989 -20.99 -20.67 -12.54
C ASP A 989 -19.90 -21.60 -13.14
N PHE A 990 -18.79 -21.83 -12.44
CA PHE A 990 -17.72 -22.72 -12.89
C PHE A 990 -17.86 -24.16 -12.40
N ILE A 991 -18.92 -24.47 -11.64
CA ILE A 991 -19.24 -25.81 -11.13
C ILE A 991 -20.51 -26.31 -11.79
N ALA A 992 -20.55 -27.57 -12.23
CA ALA A 992 -21.72 -28.11 -12.92
C ALA A 992 -23.01 -27.98 -12.06
N PRO A 993 -24.11 -27.43 -12.63
CA PRO A 993 -25.40 -27.38 -11.97
C PRO A 993 -25.88 -28.77 -11.57
N LYS A 994 -26.52 -28.88 -10.41
CA LYS A 994 -27.12 -30.15 -9.95
C LYS A 994 -28.09 -30.75 -10.97
N ASP A 995 -28.84 -29.88 -11.65
CA ASP A 995 -29.83 -30.27 -12.67
C ASP A 995 -29.19 -30.75 -13.99
N SER A 996 -27.88 -30.56 -14.18
CA SER A 996 -27.14 -31.13 -15.33
C SER A 996 -27.00 -32.65 -15.24
N GLY A 997 -27.24 -33.24 -14.07
CA GLY A 997 -27.03 -34.67 -13.80
C GLY A 997 -25.56 -35.10 -13.72
N LYS A 998 -24.61 -34.15 -13.79
CA LYS A 998 -23.17 -34.40 -13.66
C LYS A 998 -22.70 -34.08 -12.25
N ILE A 999 -21.84 -34.91 -11.67
CA ILE A 999 -21.14 -34.62 -10.43
C ILE A 999 -19.83 -33.92 -10.77
N ASP A 1000 -19.67 -32.70 -10.28
CA ASP A 1000 -18.43 -31.92 -10.39
C ASP A 1000 -17.68 -31.94 -9.05
N TYR A 1001 -16.60 -31.18 -8.94
CA TYR A 1001 -15.74 -31.16 -7.76
C TYR A 1001 -15.25 -29.75 -7.45
N MET A 1002 -15.04 -29.50 -6.17
CA MET A 1002 -14.45 -28.27 -5.66
C MET A 1002 -13.43 -28.63 -4.59
N GLY A 1003 -12.30 -27.91 -4.58
CA GLY A 1003 -11.31 -28.02 -3.52
C GLY A 1003 -11.26 -26.77 -2.64
N CYS A 1004 -10.63 -26.92 -1.48
CA CYS A 1004 -10.21 -25.80 -0.64
C CYS A 1004 -8.93 -26.15 0.13
N PHE A 1005 -8.23 -25.13 0.61
CA PHE A 1005 -6.96 -25.30 1.32
C PHE A 1005 -6.73 -24.20 2.36
N CYS A 1006 -5.83 -24.49 3.29
CA CYS A 1006 -5.16 -23.52 4.15
C CYS A 1006 -3.69 -23.93 4.32
N VAL A 1007 -2.77 -23.00 4.12
CA VAL A 1007 -1.32 -23.19 4.31
C VAL A 1007 -0.76 -22.07 5.18
N THR A 1008 0.30 -22.36 5.93
CA THR A 1008 1.02 -21.40 6.76
C THR A 1008 2.50 -21.73 6.84
N THR A 1009 3.32 -20.70 6.94
CA THR A 1009 4.74 -20.75 7.28
C THR A 1009 5.06 -19.86 8.48
N GLY A 1010 4.03 -19.32 9.13
CA GLY A 1010 4.16 -18.24 10.10
C GLY A 1010 4.50 -18.64 11.53
N PHE A 1011 4.47 -19.94 11.87
CA PHE A 1011 4.87 -20.38 13.21
C PHE A 1011 6.38 -20.18 13.42
N GLY A 1012 6.76 -19.47 14.48
CA GLY A 1012 8.15 -19.09 14.79
C GLY A 1012 8.55 -17.70 14.27
N VAL A 1013 7.72 -17.06 13.43
CA VAL A 1013 8.03 -15.73 12.85
C VAL A 1013 7.93 -14.65 13.90
N ASP A 1014 6.81 -14.60 14.65
CA ASP A 1014 6.57 -13.55 15.64
C ASP A 1014 7.59 -13.62 16.78
N GLU A 1015 7.96 -14.83 17.21
CA GLU A 1015 8.99 -15.04 18.24
C GLU A 1015 10.36 -14.53 17.78
N TRP A 1016 10.76 -14.85 16.55
CA TRP A 1016 12.07 -14.46 16.04
C TRP A 1016 12.13 -12.97 15.66
N ALA A 1017 11.03 -12.42 15.13
CA ALA A 1017 10.90 -10.98 14.91
C ALA A 1017 11.00 -10.20 16.23
N ALA A 1018 10.38 -10.70 17.31
CA ALA A 1018 10.46 -10.08 18.63
C ALA A 1018 11.89 -10.11 19.22
N GLU A 1019 12.69 -11.13 18.91
CA GLU A 1019 14.13 -11.16 19.26
C GLU A 1019 14.89 -10.01 18.58
N PHE A 1020 14.68 -9.81 17.28
CA PHE A 1020 15.29 -8.68 16.55
C PHE A 1020 14.80 -7.32 17.07
N GLU A 1021 13.51 -7.18 17.36
CA GLU A 1021 12.94 -5.94 17.92
C GLU A 1021 13.54 -5.61 19.29
N LYS A 1022 13.77 -6.63 20.13
CA LYS A 1022 14.43 -6.48 21.43
C LYS A 1022 15.88 -6.00 21.29
N ASP A 1023 16.55 -6.46 20.23
CA ASP A 1023 17.91 -6.06 19.87
C ASP A 1023 17.95 -4.77 19.03
N LEU A 1024 16.80 -4.09 18.88
CA LEU A 1024 16.62 -2.84 18.12
C LEU A 1024 16.96 -2.96 16.62
N ASP A 1025 16.83 -4.16 16.06
CA ASP A 1025 17.06 -4.48 14.66
C ASP A 1025 15.74 -4.59 13.88
N ASP A 1026 15.11 -3.43 13.60
CA ASP A 1026 13.86 -3.39 12.83
C ASP A 1026 14.03 -3.96 11.41
N TYR A 1027 15.23 -3.83 10.84
CA TYR A 1027 15.53 -4.33 9.50
C TYR A 1027 15.35 -5.85 9.43
N SER A 1028 15.96 -6.57 10.37
CA SER A 1028 15.87 -8.03 10.42
C SER A 1028 14.48 -8.51 10.85
N SER A 1029 13.78 -7.78 11.73
CA SER A 1029 12.38 -8.07 12.08
C SER A 1029 11.44 -7.97 10.86
N ILE A 1030 11.58 -6.91 10.05
CA ILE A 1030 10.80 -6.76 8.81
C ILE A 1030 11.19 -7.83 7.79
N MET A 1031 12.49 -8.14 7.67
CA MET A 1031 13.00 -9.14 6.73
C MET A 1031 12.42 -10.54 6.99
N VAL A 1032 12.41 -11.01 8.25
CA VAL A 1032 11.89 -12.34 8.58
C VAL A 1032 10.39 -12.45 8.31
N LYS A 1033 9.61 -11.40 8.64
CA LYS A 1033 8.18 -11.33 8.34
C LYS A 1033 7.93 -11.36 6.83
N ALA A 1034 8.68 -10.57 6.06
CA ALA A 1034 8.56 -10.54 4.60
C ALA A 1034 8.93 -11.89 3.94
N LEU A 1035 9.98 -12.56 4.42
CA LEU A 1035 10.36 -13.90 3.94
C LEU A 1035 9.32 -14.96 4.28
N ALA A 1036 8.74 -14.91 5.48
CA ALA A 1036 7.68 -15.83 5.87
C ALA A 1036 6.44 -15.69 4.97
N ASP A 1037 6.03 -14.46 4.64
CA ASP A 1037 4.95 -14.21 3.68
C ASP A 1037 5.28 -14.77 2.29
N ARG A 1038 6.54 -14.62 1.83
CA ARG A 1038 7.00 -15.23 0.57
C ARG A 1038 6.89 -16.76 0.59
N PHE A 1039 7.22 -17.40 1.71
CA PHE A 1039 7.06 -18.83 1.86
C PHE A 1039 5.59 -19.28 1.88
N ALA A 1040 4.69 -18.53 2.52
CA ALA A 1040 3.27 -18.87 2.58
C ALA A 1040 2.64 -18.85 1.17
N GLU A 1041 2.96 -17.84 0.37
CA GLU A 1041 2.52 -17.73 -1.03
C GLU A 1041 3.16 -18.80 -1.92
N ALA A 1042 4.46 -19.06 -1.74
CA ALA A 1042 5.16 -20.14 -2.43
C ALA A 1042 4.54 -21.51 -2.12
N PHE A 1043 4.09 -21.73 -0.88
CA PHE A 1043 3.39 -22.96 -0.49
C PHE A 1043 2.01 -23.05 -1.15
N ALA A 1044 1.27 -21.95 -1.24
CA ALA A 1044 -0.01 -21.94 -1.95
C ALA A 1044 0.17 -22.29 -3.44
N GLU A 1045 1.22 -21.77 -4.10
CA GLU A 1045 1.53 -22.08 -5.49
C GLU A 1045 1.98 -23.53 -5.67
N TYR A 1046 2.91 -24.01 -4.85
CA TYR A 1046 3.39 -25.40 -4.85
C TYR A 1046 2.22 -26.38 -4.65
N LEU A 1047 1.37 -26.13 -3.66
CA LEU A 1047 0.23 -26.99 -3.38
C LEU A 1047 -0.78 -26.94 -4.52
N HIS A 1048 -1.00 -25.78 -5.13
CA HIS A 1048 -1.87 -25.68 -6.29
C HIS A 1048 -1.31 -26.48 -7.47
N GLU A 1049 -0.01 -26.40 -7.77
CA GLU A 1049 0.63 -27.23 -8.81
C GLU A 1049 0.42 -28.73 -8.55
N LYS A 1050 0.62 -29.17 -7.30
CA LYS A 1050 0.34 -30.56 -6.87
C LYS A 1050 -1.12 -30.94 -7.05
N ILE A 1051 -2.05 -30.03 -6.77
CA ILE A 1051 -3.49 -30.24 -7.00
C ILE A 1051 -3.76 -30.44 -8.49
N ARG A 1052 -3.23 -29.58 -9.36
CA ARG A 1052 -3.46 -29.68 -10.81
C ARG A 1052 -2.87 -30.97 -11.42
N LYS A 1053 -1.65 -31.32 -11.02
CA LYS A 1053 -0.88 -32.41 -11.66
C LYS A 1053 -1.11 -33.79 -11.06
N GLU A 1054 -1.23 -33.87 -9.74
CA GLU A 1054 -1.14 -35.15 -9.01
C GLU A 1054 -2.43 -35.47 -8.25
N ILE A 1055 -2.94 -34.54 -7.45
CA ILE A 1055 -4.02 -34.83 -6.47
C ILE A 1055 -5.41 -34.75 -7.12
N TRP A 1056 -5.69 -33.71 -7.90
CA TRP A 1056 -6.87 -33.66 -8.76
C TRP A 1056 -6.53 -34.24 -10.13
N GLY A 1057 -5.38 -33.87 -10.68
CA GLY A 1057 -4.81 -34.51 -11.87
C GLY A 1057 -5.45 -34.10 -13.19
N TYR A 1058 -6.09 -32.93 -13.27
CA TYR A 1058 -6.67 -32.43 -14.53
C TYR A 1058 -5.64 -31.80 -15.48
N ALA A 1059 -4.39 -31.69 -15.05
CA ALA A 1059 -3.27 -31.16 -15.84
C ALA A 1059 -1.98 -31.98 -15.65
N VAL A 1060 -2.05 -33.32 -15.74
CA VAL A 1060 -0.90 -34.22 -15.49
C VAL A 1060 0.34 -33.87 -16.32
N ASP A 1061 0.16 -33.48 -17.57
CA ASP A 1061 1.25 -33.16 -18.51
C ASP A 1061 1.75 -31.70 -18.39
N GLU A 1062 1.30 -30.95 -17.38
CA GLU A 1062 1.70 -29.55 -17.17
C GLU A 1062 3.20 -29.45 -16.80
N ASN A 1063 3.93 -28.67 -17.60
CA ASN A 1063 5.33 -28.35 -17.36
C ASN A 1063 5.57 -26.85 -17.56
N LEU A 1064 5.30 -26.07 -16.50
CA LEU A 1064 5.39 -24.61 -16.50
C LEU A 1064 6.67 -24.16 -15.78
N SER A 1065 7.26 -23.06 -16.24
CA SER A 1065 8.29 -22.36 -15.47
C SER A 1065 7.65 -21.61 -14.30
N THR A 1066 8.46 -21.20 -13.33
CA THR A 1066 7.99 -20.35 -12.22
C THR A 1066 7.34 -19.06 -12.73
N GLU A 1067 7.90 -18.44 -13.76
CA GLU A 1067 7.32 -17.23 -14.38
C GLU A 1067 5.95 -17.50 -14.99
N ALA A 1068 5.78 -18.63 -15.69
CA ALA A 1068 4.49 -19.01 -16.27
C ALA A 1068 3.45 -19.36 -15.19
N MET A 1069 3.88 -19.87 -14.02
CA MET A 1069 3.01 -20.04 -12.86
C MET A 1069 2.60 -18.70 -12.25
N ILE A 1070 3.53 -17.75 -12.11
CA ILE A 1070 3.25 -16.38 -11.61
C ILE A 1070 2.29 -15.65 -12.55
N GLU A 1071 2.42 -15.83 -13.87
CA GLU A 1071 1.51 -15.28 -14.88
C GLU A 1071 0.19 -16.06 -15.02
N GLU A 1072 -0.01 -17.06 -14.16
CA GLU A 1072 -1.24 -17.86 -14.06
C GLU A 1072 -1.65 -18.55 -15.37
N VAL A 1073 -0.68 -18.99 -16.17
CA VAL A 1073 -0.90 -19.63 -17.49
C VAL A 1073 -1.42 -21.08 -17.37
N TYR A 1074 -1.64 -21.58 -16.15
CA TYR A 1074 -2.22 -22.90 -15.89
C TYR A 1074 -3.74 -22.92 -16.00
N LYS A 1075 -4.31 -24.13 -16.06
CA LYS A 1075 -5.77 -24.34 -16.03
C LYS A 1075 -6.30 -24.31 -14.60
N GLY A 1076 -7.49 -23.73 -14.42
CA GLY A 1076 -8.14 -23.63 -13.12
C GLY A 1076 -7.64 -22.44 -12.29
N ILE A 1077 -8.33 -22.16 -11.19
CA ILE A 1077 -8.05 -21.00 -10.32
C ILE A 1077 -8.08 -21.39 -8.84
N ARG A 1078 -7.45 -20.57 -8.00
CA ARG A 1078 -7.42 -20.74 -6.53
C ARG A 1078 -7.94 -19.51 -5.73
N PRO A 1079 -9.17 -19.02 -5.99
CA PRO A 1079 -9.68 -17.79 -5.37
C PRO A 1079 -9.73 -17.88 -3.85
N ALA A 1080 -9.34 -16.79 -3.19
CA ALA A 1080 -9.23 -16.70 -1.74
C ALA A 1080 -10.26 -15.71 -1.16
N PRO A 1081 -11.05 -16.08 -0.13
CA PRO A 1081 -12.01 -15.19 0.52
C PRO A 1081 -11.41 -13.86 0.97
N GLY A 1082 -11.97 -12.75 0.46
CA GLY A 1082 -11.49 -11.38 0.63
C GLY A 1082 -10.95 -10.75 -0.66
N TYR A 1083 -10.63 -11.57 -1.68
CA TYR A 1083 -10.23 -11.07 -2.99
C TYR A 1083 -11.43 -10.62 -3.83
N PRO A 1084 -11.22 -9.79 -4.88
CA PRO A 1084 -12.33 -9.22 -5.66
C PRO A 1084 -13.34 -10.22 -6.25
N ALA A 1085 -12.94 -11.47 -6.52
CA ALA A 1085 -13.82 -12.52 -7.05
C ALA A 1085 -14.73 -13.16 -5.98
N CYS A 1086 -14.30 -13.11 -4.72
CA CYS A 1086 -15.00 -13.64 -3.56
C CYS A 1086 -14.72 -12.74 -2.35
N PRO A 1087 -15.22 -11.50 -2.32
CA PRO A 1087 -14.85 -10.50 -1.32
C PRO A 1087 -15.38 -10.83 0.09
N ASP A 1088 -16.22 -11.85 0.21
CA ASP A 1088 -16.84 -12.25 1.45
C ASP A 1088 -15.91 -13.03 2.36
N HIS A 1089 -15.43 -12.37 3.41
CA HIS A 1089 -14.57 -12.97 4.42
C HIS A 1089 -15.26 -14.05 5.27
N LEU A 1090 -16.60 -14.07 5.34
CA LEU A 1090 -17.37 -15.04 6.14
C LEU A 1090 -17.39 -16.46 5.57
N GLU A 1091 -16.78 -16.69 4.40
CA GLU A 1091 -16.56 -18.05 3.91
C GLU A 1091 -15.37 -18.76 4.56
N LYS A 1092 -14.44 -18.04 5.20
CA LYS A 1092 -13.30 -18.69 5.88
C LYS A 1092 -13.76 -19.68 6.95
N PRO A 1093 -14.72 -19.37 7.84
CA PRO A 1093 -15.29 -20.37 8.75
C PRO A 1093 -15.79 -21.64 8.08
N THR A 1094 -16.35 -21.56 6.86
CA THR A 1094 -16.76 -22.73 6.07
C THR A 1094 -15.55 -23.61 5.73
N ILE A 1095 -14.45 -23.01 5.27
CA ILE A 1095 -13.18 -23.71 5.00
C ILE A 1095 -12.64 -24.34 6.30
N TRP A 1096 -12.62 -23.57 7.39
CA TRP A 1096 -12.11 -24.00 8.70
C TRP A 1096 -12.84 -25.24 9.21
N LYS A 1097 -14.18 -25.21 9.15
CA LYS A 1097 -15.02 -26.34 9.55
C LYS A 1097 -14.88 -27.53 8.62
N LEU A 1098 -14.80 -27.30 7.30
CA LEU A 1098 -14.77 -28.37 6.31
C LEU A 1098 -13.46 -29.17 6.38
N LEU A 1099 -12.35 -28.47 6.59
CA LEU A 1099 -11.00 -29.04 6.65
C LEU A 1099 -10.54 -29.36 8.08
N ASN A 1100 -11.18 -28.84 9.12
CA ASN A 1100 -10.71 -28.90 10.50
C ASN A 1100 -9.36 -28.17 10.72
N VAL A 1101 -9.22 -26.97 10.15
CA VAL A 1101 -7.93 -26.25 10.04
C VAL A 1101 -7.27 -26.00 11.40
N GLU A 1102 -8.03 -25.53 12.39
CA GLU A 1102 -7.50 -25.16 13.71
C GLU A 1102 -6.93 -26.37 14.46
N GLU A 1103 -7.65 -27.50 14.47
CA GLU A 1103 -7.20 -28.71 15.17
C GLU A 1103 -6.04 -29.41 14.43
N GLU A 1104 -6.05 -29.41 13.09
CA GLU A 1104 -5.10 -30.18 12.29
C GLU A 1104 -3.76 -29.44 12.07
N ILE A 1105 -3.79 -28.12 11.83
CA ILE A 1105 -2.58 -27.34 11.51
C ILE A 1105 -2.37 -26.12 12.43
N GLY A 1106 -3.28 -25.82 13.34
CA GLY A 1106 -3.12 -24.76 14.36
C GLY A 1106 -3.41 -23.34 13.88
N VAL A 1107 -3.83 -23.14 12.62
CA VAL A 1107 -4.16 -21.80 12.11
C VAL A 1107 -5.54 -21.39 12.60
N THR A 1108 -5.65 -20.21 13.20
CA THR A 1108 -6.88 -19.68 13.80
C THR A 1108 -7.44 -18.49 13.03
N LEU A 1109 -8.72 -18.18 13.24
CA LEU A 1109 -9.36 -16.97 12.69
C LEU A 1109 -9.64 -15.96 13.80
N THR A 1110 -9.34 -14.69 13.54
CA THR A 1110 -9.74 -13.57 14.41
C THR A 1110 -11.23 -13.24 14.24
N GLU A 1111 -11.76 -12.37 15.10
CA GLU A 1111 -13.13 -11.83 14.97
C GLU A 1111 -13.39 -11.14 13.62
N SER A 1112 -12.34 -10.61 12.99
CA SER A 1112 -12.40 -9.96 11.66
C SER A 1112 -12.08 -10.94 10.51
N MET A 1113 -11.97 -12.25 10.79
CA MET A 1113 -11.61 -13.29 9.82
C MET A 1113 -10.21 -13.09 9.20
N ALA A 1114 -9.29 -12.46 9.94
CA ALA A 1114 -7.86 -12.54 9.64
C ALA A 1114 -7.33 -13.90 10.12
N MET A 1115 -6.30 -14.42 9.45
CA MET A 1115 -5.67 -15.69 9.82
C MET A 1115 -4.49 -15.44 10.74
N TRP A 1116 -4.34 -16.26 11.79
CA TRP A 1116 -3.12 -16.30 12.59
C TRP A 1116 -2.53 -17.72 12.54
N PRO A 1117 -1.23 -17.88 12.24
CA PRO A 1117 -0.21 -16.83 11.99
C PRO A 1117 -0.49 -15.96 10.75
N ALA A 1118 0.06 -14.74 10.72
CA ALA A 1118 -0.21 -13.77 9.64
C ALA A 1118 0.22 -14.29 8.26
N SER A 1119 1.39 -14.93 8.18
CA SER A 1119 1.91 -15.60 6.97
C SER A 1119 1.15 -16.90 6.68
N SER A 1120 -0.11 -16.77 6.29
CA SER A 1120 -1.02 -17.86 5.95
C SER A 1120 -1.87 -17.52 4.72
N VAL A 1121 -2.20 -18.53 3.93
CA VAL A 1121 -3.06 -18.41 2.74
C VAL A 1121 -4.17 -19.47 2.80
N SER A 1122 -5.41 -19.08 2.54
CA SER A 1122 -6.53 -20.01 2.43
C SER A 1122 -7.42 -19.66 1.24
N GLY A 1123 -7.92 -20.66 0.53
CA GLY A 1123 -8.77 -20.44 -0.63
C GLY A 1123 -9.41 -21.71 -1.16
N TYR A 1124 -9.91 -21.59 -2.38
CA TYR A 1124 -10.61 -22.65 -3.11
C TYR A 1124 -9.72 -23.26 -4.20
N TYR A 1125 -10.20 -24.33 -4.83
CA TYR A 1125 -9.71 -24.82 -6.12
C TYR A 1125 -10.89 -25.08 -7.05
N PHE A 1126 -10.81 -24.53 -8.27
CA PHE A 1126 -11.74 -24.79 -9.36
C PHE A 1126 -10.97 -25.39 -10.53
N GLY A 1127 -11.33 -26.61 -10.93
CA GLY A 1127 -10.67 -27.33 -12.03
C GLY A 1127 -11.26 -27.07 -13.42
N ASN A 1128 -12.33 -26.28 -13.51
CA ASN A 1128 -12.96 -25.97 -14.79
C ASN A 1128 -12.02 -25.09 -15.64
N PRO A 1129 -11.71 -25.47 -16.90
CA PRO A 1129 -10.77 -24.73 -17.75
C PRO A 1129 -11.27 -23.33 -18.15
N GLU A 1130 -12.57 -23.04 -18.03
CA GLU A 1130 -13.13 -21.71 -18.28
C GLU A 1130 -13.17 -20.82 -17.03
N SER A 1131 -12.75 -21.36 -15.87
CA SER A 1131 -12.67 -20.58 -14.64
C SER A 1131 -11.61 -19.50 -14.74
N LYS A 1132 -11.94 -18.31 -14.23
CA LYS A 1132 -11.08 -17.12 -14.28
C LYS A 1132 -11.36 -16.19 -13.10
N TYR A 1133 -10.36 -15.40 -12.72
CA TYR A 1133 -10.57 -14.30 -11.78
C TYR A 1133 -11.39 -13.19 -12.42
N PHE A 1134 -12.28 -12.58 -11.63
CA PHE A 1134 -13.08 -11.43 -12.02
C PHE A 1134 -13.33 -10.55 -10.79
N GLY A 1135 -13.57 -9.25 -11.00
CA GLY A 1135 -14.05 -8.39 -9.90
C GLY A 1135 -15.57 -8.48 -9.76
N LEU A 1136 -16.08 -8.74 -8.56
CA LEU A 1136 -17.53 -8.70 -8.27
C LEU A 1136 -18.13 -7.34 -8.63
N GLY A 1137 -17.38 -6.26 -8.41
CA GLY A 1137 -17.86 -4.89 -8.58
C GLY A 1137 -18.84 -4.52 -7.47
N LYS A 1138 -19.82 -3.67 -7.82
CA LYS A 1138 -20.85 -3.20 -6.91
C LYS A 1138 -22.13 -4.06 -6.99
N ILE A 1139 -22.75 -4.33 -5.85
CA ILE A 1139 -24.02 -5.05 -5.68
C ILE A 1139 -25.07 -4.15 -5.04
N LYS A 1140 -26.35 -4.46 -5.25
CA LYS A 1140 -27.49 -3.72 -4.67
C LYS A 1140 -28.05 -4.42 -3.44
N GLU A 1141 -28.89 -3.69 -2.71
CA GLU A 1141 -29.53 -4.15 -1.47
C GLU A 1141 -30.30 -5.47 -1.63
N ASP A 1142 -30.92 -5.73 -2.79
CA ASP A 1142 -31.64 -6.97 -3.06
C ASP A 1142 -30.74 -8.22 -2.96
N GLN A 1143 -29.53 -8.16 -3.50
CA GLN A 1143 -28.54 -9.24 -3.38
C GLN A 1143 -27.99 -9.38 -1.95
N VAL A 1144 -27.83 -8.27 -1.22
CA VAL A 1144 -27.39 -8.30 0.18
C VAL A 1144 -28.43 -9.01 1.06
N ILE A 1145 -29.72 -8.72 0.87
CA ILE A 1145 -30.82 -9.37 1.58
C ILE A 1145 -30.90 -10.86 1.21
N ASP A 1146 -30.76 -11.20 -0.06
CA ASP A 1146 -30.73 -12.60 -0.53
C ASP A 1146 -29.56 -13.38 0.11
N TYR A 1147 -28.36 -12.80 0.08
CA TYR A 1147 -27.18 -13.36 0.73
C TYR A 1147 -27.37 -13.52 2.24
N ALA A 1148 -27.92 -12.52 2.94
CA ALA A 1148 -28.17 -12.58 4.38
C ALA A 1148 -29.08 -13.77 4.75
N LYS A 1149 -30.13 -14.00 3.93
CA LYS A 1149 -31.02 -15.16 4.07
C LYS A 1149 -30.29 -16.48 3.86
N ARG A 1150 -29.50 -16.61 2.78
CA ARG A 1150 -28.72 -17.83 2.48
C ARG A 1150 -27.70 -18.14 3.58
N ARG A 1151 -27.02 -17.10 4.08
CA ARG A 1151 -26.01 -17.18 5.16
C ARG A 1151 -26.65 -17.39 6.55
N SER A 1152 -27.96 -17.20 6.69
CA SER A 1152 -28.66 -17.23 7.97
C SER A 1152 -28.13 -16.20 8.98
N VAL A 1153 -27.85 -14.98 8.51
CA VAL A 1153 -27.43 -13.84 9.36
C VAL A 1153 -28.39 -12.66 9.19
N PRO A 1154 -28.48 -11.76 10.18
CA PRO A 1154 -29.21 -10.51 10.02
C PRO A 1154 -28.67 -9.70 8.84
N THR A 1155 -29.56 -8.99 8.13
CA THR A 1155 -29.17 -8.14 6.98
C THR A 1155 -28.12 -7.12 7.39
N GLU A 1156 -28.18 -6.58 8.60
CA GLU A 1156 -27.20 -5.62 9.13
C GLU A 1156 -25.79 -6.21 9.19
N VAL A 1157 -25.68 -7.50 9.52
CA VAL A 1157 -24.39 -8.21 9.52
C VAL A 1157 -23.88 -8.37 8.09
N ALA A 1158 -24.73 -8.82 7.16
CA ALA A 1158 -24.35 -8.91 5.75
C ALA A 1158 -23.93 -7.55 5.15
N THR A 1159 -24.67 -6.48 5.46
CA THR A 1159 -24.35 -5.12 5.05
C THR A 1159 -23.00 -4.65 5.58
N LYS A 1160 -22.65 -5.01 6.83
CA LYS A 1160 -21.33 -4.71 7.41
C LYS A 1160 -20.22 -5.38 6.60
N TRP A 1161 -20.29 -6.70 6.43
CA TRP A 1161 -19.22 -7.47 5.78
C TRP A 1161 -19.08 -7.20 4.28
N LEU A 1162 -20.17 -6.85 3.59
CA LEU A 1162 -20.18 -6.53 2.17
C LEU A 1162 -20.14 -5.02 1.88
N SER A 1163 -19.91 -4.17 2.90
CA SER A 1163 -19.92 -2.71 2.76
C SER A 1163 -19.02 -2.17 1.63
N PRO A 1164 -17.83 -2.73 1.33
CA PRO A 1164 -17.01 -2.26 0.21
C PRO A 1164 -17.67 -2.50 -1.15
N ASN A 1165 -18.57 -3.49 -1.25
CA ASN A 1165 -19.20 -3.92 -2.49
C ASN A 1165 -20.61 -3.35 -2.68
N ILE A 1166 -21.22 -2.71 -1.68
CA ILE A 1166 -22.57 -2.15 -1.82
C ILE A 1166 -22.52 -0.86 -2.66
N ALA A 1167 -23.46 -0.72 -3.59
CA ALA A 1167 -23.59 0.43 -4.49
C ALA A 1167 -24.25 1.65 -3.81
N ASP A 1168 -25.13 1.40 -2.85
CA ASP A 1168 -26.03 2.36 -2.22
C ASP A 1168 -25.43 3.10 -1.01
#